data_AF-A0A432XSV5-F1
#
_entry.id   AF-A0A432XSV5-F1
#
_cell.length_a   1.000
_cell.length_b   1.000
_cell.length_c   1.000
_cell.angle_alpha   90.00
_cell.angle_beta   90.00
_cell.angle_gamma   90.00
#
_symmetry.space_group_name_H-M   'P 1'
#
loop_
_entity.id
_entity.type
_entity.pdbx_description
1 polymer ?
#
loop_
_entity_poly.entity_id
_entity_poly.type
_entity_poly.pdbx_seq_one_letter_code
_entity_poly.pdbx_strand_id
1 'polypeptide(L)'
;MSSNSSRFSMIRNWLALILVSTFLAACGDGGRDPILGNEGNVALSPTVTAVTPLNNATDVMVSGASITAQFSVPVDPLTTSDFTLTCAGACTSPIGTVSMNDAGTVATFTPTNPAVLNPSTLYTATIHDAQSQEHGLALKSPYTWSFTTGLSPDTTRPQVVATDPVTTTPGPTTGVAIATEVSAEFSEAMQASTISSSSFTLSCESPCVAPSGTVSYDAESMTATFLPAQDLEWETTYTATVNDTVTDLAGNRLAGNQGAATVASDYIWQFTTVMEPDTTRPQVTLTQPDTSSPRPTEDVPVNTSILAVFSEDMAAATFSETTFTLTCETPCIAPVGTISYDADSKTAVFMPAQDLEWETLYTATISQTVTDLAGNELAGNQGPATEASDYVWQFVTGLTPDTTRPRVTLTEPVTTNPGPTPNVPVNTSISAIFSEVMLPTTIDGASFTLTCETPCVSPVGEVSYVVASRSAVFTPDQNLEEGTTYTATLLSSITDVAGNELAGNQGPVADASDYVWTFTTVAPVAMNNISVTSTDPMNAGMLEVCPNASVNASFEIPSGSRLDPTTVNNMTFLLVEDANPMNSVLAESIEVDVDTGTVVTLIPKDQLPEDVTYRATLVAGADGVKDLMVPGNEMLEDYVWTFTTVPAVESCLEPVNLQSAAPFGTFGGTAGVTNEGLLTIINGDLGTTGASTLVTGFVSEPGCEYTITTLNEGQVNGKIYTAPPPPTVACPQDGTAVTEAIAIQARLDAEEAYIALTPANMPGGQNPGNENLGGLTLAPGIYQAQSGAFRIQGGDLTLDAQGNQNAVWVFQMATTLTVGGPGADFPQSVILTNGAQAKNIFWQVGSAATINAAGGGTMKGTIIAQDGVSISTAGNVNIVTLDGRALSLGASVTVVNTVINVPAE
;
A
#
# COMPACT_ATOMS: atom_id res chain seq x y z
N MET A 1 -24.33 2.09 -29.46
CA MET A 1 -25.26 1.33 -30.34
C MET A 1 -26.51 0.97 -29.52
N SER A 2 -27.68 0.91 -30.18
CA SER A 2 -29.01 0.55 -29.63
C SER A 2 -28.98 -0.72 -28.73
N SER A 3 -29.83 -0.93 -27.71
CA SER A 3 -31.29 -0.96 -27.80
C SER A 3 -32.01 -1.03 -26.43
N ASN A 4 -33.02 -0.17 -26.26
CA ASN A 4 -34.42 -0.40 -25.87
C ASN A 4 -34.89 -1.54 -24.91
N SER A 5 -35.99 -1.19 -24.22
CA SER A 5 -37.04 -1.99 -23.52
C SER A 5 -36.83 -2.27 -22.01
N SER A 6 -37.78 -2.07 -21.09
CA SER A 6 -39.21 -1.74 -21.19
C SER A 6 -39.84 -1.37 -19.83
N ARG A 7 -40.62 -0.28 -19.82
CA ARG A 7 -42.02 -0.14 -19.34
C ARG A 7 -42.44 -0.80 -18.01
N PHE A 8 -42.84 0.03 -17.04
CA PHE A 8 -44.17 0.01 -16.42
C PHE A 8 -44.46 1.36 -15.72
N SER A 9 -45.18 2.24 -16.41
CA SER A 9 -45.81 3.43 -15.83
C SER A 9 -47.14 3.63 -16.53
N MET A 10 -48.23 3.33 -15.82
CA MET A 10 -49.56 3.91 -16.00
C MET A 10 -50.54 3.21 -15.04
N ILE A 11 -51.13 3.97 -14.12
CA ILE A 11 -52.58 4.14 -13.92
C ILE A 11 -52.75 5.03 -12.67
N ARG A 12 -53.10 6.30 -12.87
CA ARG A 12 -53.51 7.22 -11.80
C ARG A 12 -54.72 8.02 -12.25
N ASN A 13 -55.86 7.71 -11.63
CA ASN A 13 -57.13 8.43 -11.44
C ASN A 13 -58.06 7.32 -10.92
N TRP A 14 -58.70 7.44 -9.76
CA TRP A 14 -59.90 8.23 -9.51
C TRP A 14 -60.03 8.62 -8.03
N LEU A 15 -60.75 9.73 -7.81
CA LEU A 15 -61.03 10.43 -6.55
C LEU A 15 -61.46 9.54 -5.37
N ALA A 16 -60.99 9.90 -4.16
CA ALA A 16 -61.78 9.79 -2.94
C ALA A 16 -61.51 10.97 -2.00
N LEU A 17 -62.61 11.47 -1.43
CA LEU A 17 -62.75 12.62 -0.54
C LEU A 17 -61.79 12.55 0.66
N ILE A 18 -61.10 13.64 0.93
CA ILE A 18 -60.24 13.86 2.10
C ILE A 18 -61.12 14.23 3.30
N LEU A 19 -61.03 13.47 4.40
CA LEU A 19 -61.30 13.97 5.74
C LEU A 19 -60.06 13.69 6.60
N VAL A 20 -59.19 14.69 6.70
CA VAL A 20 -57.97 14.69 7.53
C VAL A 20 -58.35 15.12 8.94
N SER A 21 -58.04 14.29 9.93
CA SER A 21 -57.95 14.71 11.34
C SER A 21 -56.48 14.73 11.73
N THR A 22 -55.87 15.90 11.67
CA THR A 22 -54.54 16.18 12.22
C THR A 22 -54.60 16.19 13.75
N PHE A 23 -53.67 15.48 14.38
CA PHE A 23 -53.30 15.69 15.76
C PHE A 23 -52.53 17.02 15.87
N LEU A 24 -53.06 17.98 16.62
CA LEU A 24 -52.30 19.10 17.16
C LEU A 24 -52.13 18.89 18.67
N ALA A 25 -50.90 18.60 19.07
CA ALA A 25 -50.46 18.75 20.44
C ALA A 25 -50.25 20.25 20.71
N ALA A 26 -51.03 20.83 21.62
CA ALA A 26 -50.80 22.17 22.14
C ALA A 26 -50.27 22.07 23.57
N CYS A 27 -49.08 22.62 23.79
CA CYS A 27 -48.45 22.80 25.09
C CYS A 27 -48.20 24.30 25.30
N GLY A 28 -48.52 24.83 26.49
CA GLY A 28 -47.80 25.96 27.09
C GLY A 28 -48.32 27.40 26.88
N ASP A 29 -49.27 27.78 27.73
CA ASP A 29 -49.33 28.97 28.61
C ASP A 29 -48.70 30.33 28.21
N GLY A 30 -49.46 31.42 28.46
CA GLY A 30 -48.91 32.77 28.65
C GLY A 30 -49.72 33.96 28.08
N GLY A 31 -50.70 34.49 28.82
CA GLY A 31 -51.27 35.81 28.52
C GLY A 31 -52.42 36.23 29.44
N ARG A 32 -52.18 37.23 30.31
CA ARG A 32 -53.13 37.78 31.30
C ARG A 32 -54.10 38.81 30.68
N ASP A 33 -55.41 38.62 30.91
CA ASP A 33 -56.57 39.50 31.22
C ASP A 33 -56.56 41.04 30.97
N PRO A 34 -57.72 41.76 31.02
CA PRO A 34 -59.14 41.37 30.85
C PRO A 34 -59.92 42.38 29.94
N ILE A 35 -61.14 42.05 29.48
CA ILE A 35 -62.31 42.96 29.31
C ILE A 35 -63.39 42.27 28.45
N LEU A 36 -64.53 42.00 29.09
CA LEU A 36 -65.83 41.58 28.54
C LEU A 36 -66.05 40.09 28.25
N GLY A 37 -66.87 39.46 29.10
CA GLY A 37 -67.69 38.31 28.72
C GLY A 37 -67.33 37.02 29.44
N ASN A 38 -68.18 36.62 30.39
CA ASN A 38 -68.24 35.28 30.93
C ASN A 38 -68.63 34.30 29.80
N GLU A 39 -67.66 33.82 29.01
CA GLU A 39 -67.82 32.63 28.18
C GLU A 39 -67.72 31.45 29.13
N GLY A 40 -68.88 31.06 29.65
CA GLY A 40 -69.01 29.83 30.41
C GLY A 40 -68.40 28.69 29.62
N ASN A 41 -67.53 27.93 30.28
CA ASN A 41 -67.24 26.56 29.90
C ASN A 41 -68.61 25.90 29.73
N VAL A 42 -69.09 25.76 28.49
CA VAL A 42 -70.41 25.18 28.24
C VAL A 42 -70.23 23.73 28.62
N ALA A 43 -70.66 23.37 29.84
CA ALA A 43 -70.52 22.03 30.34
C ALA A 43 -71.17 21.08 29.31
N LEU A 44 -70.35 20.25 28.65
CA LEU A 44 -70.80 19.29 27.65
C LEU A 44 -71.04 17.96 28.35
N SER A 45 -72.24 17.39 28.15
CA SER A 45 -72.48 15.99 28.45
C SER A 45 -71.52 15.12 27.62
N PRO A 46 -70.95 14.04 28.20
CA PRO A 46 -70.10 13.13 27.44
C PRO A 46 -70.91 12.49 26.31
N THR A 47 -70.26 12.27 25.17
CA THR A 47 -70.81 11.52 24.02
C THR A 47 -69.82 10.45 23.61
N VAL A 48 -70.30 9.26 23.25
CA VAL A 48 -69.44 8.23 22.66
C VAL A 48 -69.12 8.62 21.22
N THR A 49 -67.83 8.85 20.94
CA THR A 49 -67.34 9.31 19.64
C THR A 49 -66.85 8.15 18.76
N ALA A 50 -66.41 7.06 19.37
CA ALA A 50 -66.01 5.83 18.68
C ALA A 50 -66.25 4.60 19.56
N VAL A 51 -66.46 3.45 18.90
CA VAL A 51 -66.57 2.14 19.55
C VAL A 51 -65.77 1.11 18.79
N THR A 52 -65.19 0.16 19.52
CA THR A 52 -64.62 -1.08 18.97
C THR A 52 -65.28 -2.25 19.68
N PRO A 53 -65.74 -3.30 19.00
CA PRO A 53 -65.92 -3.38 17.54
C PRO A 53 -66.86 -2.30 17.00
N LEU A 54 -66.74 -1.96 15.72
CA LEU A 54 -67.63 -0.99 15.07
C LEU A 54 -69.09 -1.48 15.15
N ASN A 55 -70.06 -0.56 15.19
CA ASN A 55 -71.46 -0.95 15.26
C ASN A 55 -71.87 -1.79 14.03
N ASN A 56 -72.46 -2.96 14.31
CA ASN A 56 -72.80 -4.03 13.37
C ASN A 56 -71.61 -4.77 12.74
N ALA A 57 -70.40 -4.71 13.34
CA ALA A 57 -69.27 -5.51 12.88
C ALA A 57 -69.63 -7.01 12.90
N THR A 58 -69.25 -7.73 11.86
CA THR A 58 -69.33 -9.20 11.76
C THR A 58 -67.94 -9.80 11.90
N ASP A 59 -67.86 -11.11 12.14
CA ASP A 59 -66.60 -11.85 12.31
C ASP A 59 -65.68 -11.28 13.40
N VAL A 60 -66.28 -10.70 14.44
CA VAL A 60 -65.53 -10.26 15.62
C VAL A 60 -64.95 -11.48 16.31
N MET A 61 -63.70 -11.37 16.73
CA MET A 61 -63.00 -12.49 17.33
C MET A 61 -63.68 -12.99 18.61
N VAL A 62 -63.73 -14.30 18.78
CA VAL A 62 -64.34 -14.91 19.97
C VAL A 62 -63.44 -14.80 21.21
N SER A 63 -62.12 -14.80 21.05
CA SER A 63 -61.13 -14.62 22.13
C SER A 63 -60.46 -13.27 22.02
N GLY A 64 -60.31 -12.54 23.14
CA GLY A 64 -59.53 -11.31 23.16
C GLY A 64 -60.15 -10.10 22.43
N ALA A 65 -61.43 -10.15 22.07
CA ALA A 65 -62.12 -9.01 21.45
C ALA A 65 -61.92 -7.72 22.26
N SER A 66 -61.35 -6.70 21.63
CA SER A 66 -61.23 -5.36 22.22
C SER A 66 -62.61 -4.69 22.17
N ILE A 67 -63.26 -4.59 23.33
CA ILE A 67 -64.60 -3.97 23.46
C ILE A 67 -64.41 -2.62 24.16
N THR A 68 -64.38 -1.54 23.39
CA THR A 68 -64.06 -0.20 23.88
C THR A 68 -65.10 0.85 23.48
N ALA A 69 -65.24 1.89 24.31
CA ALA A 69 -65.99 3.10 24.01
C ALA A 69 -65.13 4.33 24.30
N GLN A 70 -64.97 5.19 23.30
CA GLN A 70 -64.27 6.47 23.44
C GLN A 70 -65.27 7.60 23.66
N PHE A 71 -64.99 8.48 24.60
CA PHE A 71 -65.82 9.63 24.98
C PHE A 71 -65.24 10.94 24.45
N SER A 72 -66.11 11.92 24.22
CA SER A 72 -65.75 13.28 23.79
C SER A 72 -65.03 14.10 24.86
N VAL A 73 -65.15 13.71 26.13
CA VAL A 73 -64.50 14.31 27.31
C VAL A 73 -64.17 13.22 28.33
N PRO A 74 -63.21 13.45 29.26
CA PRO A 74 -62.96 12.53 30.36
C PRO A 74 -64.22 12.26 31.19
N VAL A 75 -64.46 10.99 31.53
CA VAL A 75 -65.59 10.55 32.36
C VAL A 75 -65.12 9.95 33.66
N ASP A 76 -65.98 9.99 34.68
CA ASP A 76 -65.75 9.27 35.93
C ASP A 76 -65.53 7.76 35.66
N PRO A 77 -64.70 7.07 36.47
CA PRO A 77 -64.41 5.66 36.27
C PRO A 77 -65.67 4.81 36.20
N LEU A 78 -65.87 4.13 35.07
CA LEU A 78 -67.01 3.26 34.84
C LEU A 78 -66.85 1.92 35.56
N THR A 79 -67.96 1.39 36.04
CA THR A 79 -68.06 0.04 36.61
C THR A 79 -68.75 -0.91 35.63
N THR A 80 -68.82 -2.19 36.00
CA THR A 80 -69.49 -3.22 35.20
C THR A 80 -71.02 -3.07 35.15
N SER A 81 -71.62 -2.22 35.99
CA SER A 81 -73.03 -1.81 35.82
C SER A 81 -73.18 -0.72 34.77
N ASP A 82 -72.14 0.09 34.55
CA ASP A 82 -72.17 1.24 33.65
C ASP A 82 -71.78 0.85 32.22
N PHE A 83 -70.96 -0.20 32.06
CA PHE A 83 -70.62 -0.80 30.78
C PHE A 83 -70.95 -2.30 30.81
N THR A 84 -72.02 -2.69 30.12
CA THR A 84 -72.51 -4.07 30.08
C THR A 84 -72.39 -4.67 28.69
N LEU A 85 -72.15 -5.98 28.63
CA LEU A 85 -72.19 -6.76 27.40
C LEU A 85 -73.29 -7.83 27.51
N THR A 86 -74.19 -7.85 26.55
CA THR A 86 -75.30 -8.81 26.49
C THR A 86 -75.25 -9.59 25.19
N CYS A 87 -75.71 -10.83 25.19
CA CYS A 87 -75.70 -11.67 23.99
C CYS A 87 -77.14 -12.02 23.58
N ALA A 88 -77.38 -12.14 22.28
CA ALA A 88 -78.68 -12.53 21.75
C ALA A 88 -78.78 -14.06 21.69
N GLY A 89 -79.90 -14.62 22.18
CA GLY A 89 -80.20 -16.07 22.10
C GLY A 89 -79.93 -16.86 23.38
N ALA A 90 -79.67 -18.16 23.25
CA ALA A 90 -79.48 -19.10 24.38
C ALA A 90 -78.03 -19.12 24.93
N CYS A 91 -77.41 -17.95 25.04
CA CYS A 91 -76.08 -17.76 25.60
C CYS A 91 -76.16 -17.06 26.97
N THR A 92 -75.15 -17.25 27.81
CA THR A 92 -75.02 -16.50 29.07
C THR A 92 -74.32 -15.19 28.78
N SER A 93 -74.95 -14.05 29.07
CA SER A 93 -74.33 -12.73 28.90
C SER A 93 -73.00 -12.67 29.66
N PRO A 94 -71.89 -12.29 29.00
CA PRO A 94 -70.58 -12.26 29.64
C PRO A 94 -70.54 -11.23 30.76
N ILE A 95 -69.92 -11.62 31.87
CA ILE A 95 -69.47 -10.67 32.90
C ILE A 95 -67.99 -10.38 32.69
N GLY A 96 -67.56 -9.19 33.12
CA GLY A 96 -66.21 -8.70 32.84
C GLY A 96 -65.73 -7.71 33.88
N THR A 97 -64.61 -7.07 33.58
CA THR A 97 -64.11 -5.88 34.28
C THR A 97 -64.16 -4.68 33.34
N VAL A 98 -64.22 -3.48 33.90
CA VAL A 98 -64.14 -2.22 33.14
C VAL A 98 -62.92 -1.46 33.62
N SER A 99 -62.09 -1.01 32.68
CA SER A 99 -60.92 -0.17 32.95
C SER A 99 -60.96 1.09 32.11
N MET A 100 -60.45 2.19 32.65
CA MET A 100 -60.25 3.45 31.93
C MET A 100 -58.79 3.60 31.50
N ASN A 101 -58.53 4.28 30.39
CA ASN A 101 -57.18 4.78 30.09
C ASN A 101 -56.79 5.94 31.03
N ASP A 102 -55.51 6.31 31.07
CA ASP A 102 -55.00 7.37 31.96
C ASP A 102 -55.66 8.74 31.75
N ALA A 103 -56.14 9.00 30.53
CA ALA A 103 -56.86 10.22 30.18
C ALA A 103 -58.35 10.21 30.58
N GLY A 104 -58.89 9.09 31.06
CA GLY A 104 -60.30 8.93 31.41
C GLY A 104 -61.27 9.02 30.22
N THR A 105 -60.79 8.91 28.99
CA THR A 105 -61.57 9.09 27.75
C THR A 105 -61.90 7.81 27.02
N VAL A 106 -61.30 6.68 27.38
CA VAL A 106 -61.58 5.37 26.77
C VAL A 106 -61.88 4.37 27.86
N ALA A 107 -63.08 3.79 27.81
CA ALA A 107 -63.47 2.65 28.65
C ALA A 107 -63.29 1.36 27.87
N THR A 108 -62.70 0.35 28.51
CA THR A 108 -62.48 -1.00 27.96
C THR A 108 -63.24 -2.02 28.81
N PHE A 109 -64.10 -2.81 28.19
CA PHE A 109 -64.76 -3.96 28.80
C PHE A 109 -63.99 -5.24 28.48
N THR A 110 -63.51 -5.92 29.52
CA THR A 110 -62.81 -7.21 29.38
C THR A 110 -63.68 -8.34 29.89
N PRO A 111 -64.20 -9.23 29.03
CA PRO A 111 -64.95 -10.41 29.48
C PRO A 111 -64.08 -11.32 30.36
N THR A 112 -64.58 -11.72 31.53
CA THR A 112 -63.89 -12.63 32.46
C THR A 112 -64.62 -13.95 32.63
N ASN A 113 -65.95 -14.00 32.41
CA ASN A 113 -66.70 -15.24 32.44
C ASN A 113 -67.93 -15.20 31.50
N PRO A 114 -67.92 -15.99 30.40
CA PRO A 114 -66.75 -16.70 29.88
C PRO A 114 -65.69 -15.69 29.37
N ALA A 115 -64.40 -16.02 29.53
CA ALA A 115 -63.29 -15.19 29.01
C ALA A 115 -63.19 -15.21 27.48
N VAL A 116 -63.91 -16.14 26.84
CA VAL A 116 -64.05 -16.28 25.39
C VAL A 116 -65.55 -16.14 25.08
N LEU A 117 -65.88 -15.25 24.15
CA LEU A 117 -67.23 -15.07 23.64
C LEU A 117 -67.66 -16.29 22.84
N ASN A 118 -68.96 -16.55 22.79
CA ASN A 118 -69.51 -17.65 22.00
C ASN A 118 -69.36 -17.34 20.51
N PRO A 119 -69.06 -18.34 19.66
CA PRO A 119 -69.00 -18.17 18.21
C PRO A 119 -70.38 -17.85 17.61
N SER A 120 -70.40 -17.15 16.48
CA SER A 120 -71.61 -16.78 15.72
C SER A 120 -72.72 -16.17 16.57
N THR A 121 -72.34 -15.39 17.57
CA THR A 121 -73.24 -14.82 18.56
C THR A 121 -73.27 -13.31 18.42
N LEU A 122 -74.47 -12.75 18.28
CA LEU A 122 -74.68 -11.30 18.30
C LEU A 122 -74.58 -10.81 19.74
N TYR A 123 -73.61 -9.95 20.00
CA TYR A 123 -73.43 -9.23 21.25
C TYR A 123 -73.92 -7.78 21.11
N THR A 124 -74.50 -7.24 22.17
CA THR A 124 -74.88 -5.84 22.32
C THR A 124 -74.18 -5.27 23.55
N ALA A 125 -73.31 -4.30 23.31
CA ALA A 125 -72.63 -3.53 24.33
C ALA A 125 -73.41 -2.25 24.62
N THR A 126 -73.48 -1.89 25.90
CA THR A 126 -74.25 -0.73 26.38
C THR A 126 -73.45 0.06 27.41
N ILE A 127 -73.30 1.36 27.18
CA ILE A 127 -72.92 2.34 28.21
C ILE A 127 -74.19 2.93 28.81
N HIS A 128 -74.42 2.78 30.12
CA HIS A 128 -75.61 3.27 30.81
C HIS A 128 -75.41 4.69 31.36
N ASP A 129 -74.57 4.85 32.38
CA ASP A 129 -74.53 6.04 33.23
C ASP A 129 -73.12 6.68 33.32
N ALA A 130 -72.53 7.05 32.17
CA ALA A 130 -71.27 7.80 32.15
C ALA A 130 -71.48 9.27 32.55
N GLN A 131 -70.63 9.84 33.41
CA GLN A 131 -70.68 11.25 33.83
C GLN A 131 -69.35 11.94 33.50
N SER A 132 -69.39 13.18 33.02
CA SER A 132 -68.15 13.95 32.80
C SER A 132 -67.46 14.25 34.12
N GLN A 133 -66.15 13.98 34.20
CA GLN A 133 -65.39 14.08 35.45
C GLN A 133 -65.35 15.51 36.02
N GLU A 134 -65.31 16.52 35.13
CA GLU A 134 -65.18 17.92 35.53
C GLU A 134 -66.52 18.56 35.96
N HIS A 135 -67.64 18.14 35.37
CA HIS A 135 -68.93 18.84 35.51
C HIS A 135 -70.08 17.95 36.01
N GLY A 136 -69.86 16.64 36.19
CA GLY A 136 -70.87 15.69 36.66
C GLY A 136 -72.08 15.57 35.72
N LEU A 137 -71.92 15.89 34.44
CA LEU A 137 -73.03 15.81 33.47
C LEU A 137 -73.16 14.39 32.95
N ALA A 138 -74.36 13.82 33.05
CA ALA A 138 -74.65 12.48 32.55
C ALA A 138 -74.69 12.41 31.02
N LEU A 139 -74.30 11.25 30.50
CA LEU A 139 -74.58 10.80 29.14
C LEU A 139 -76.09 10.91 28.88
N LYS A 140 -76.46 11.61 27.79
CA LYS A 140 -77.85 12.02 27.53
C LYS A 140 -78.83 10.84 27.38
N SER A 141 -78.33 9.68 26.96
CA SER A 141 -79.06 8.41 26.85
C SER A 141 -78.06 7.26 26.79
N PRO A 142 -78.39 6.06 27.29
CA PRO A 142 -77.52 4.91 27.14
C PRO A 142 -77.08 4.71 25.69
N TYR A 143 -75.79 4.51 25.47
CA TYR A 143 -75.23 4.29 24.15
C TYR A 143 -75.09 2.80 23.89
N THR A 144 -75.77 2.29 22.87
CA THR A 144 -75.78 0.87 22.52
C THR A 144 -75.19 0.64 21.14
N TRP A 145 -74.35 -0.38 21.00
CA TRP A 145 -73.90 -0.90 19.72
C TRP A 145 -73.86 -2.41 19.75
N SER A 146 -73.94 -3.03 18.58
CA SER A 146 -73.93 -4.48 18.45
C SER A 146 -72.81 -4.97 17.54
N PHE A 147 -72.40 -6.23 17.72
CA PHE A 147 -71.43 -6.90 16.87
C PHE A 147 -71.66 -8.41 16.91
N THR A 148 -71.30 -9.12 15.84
CA THR A 148 -71.46 -10.58 15.74
C THR A 148 -70.08 -11.24 15.74
N THR A 149 -69.89 -12.23 16.62
CA THR A 149 -68.65 -13.00 16.67
C THR A 149 -68.53 -14.01 15.52
N GLY A 150 -67.30 -14.34 15.11
CA GLY A 150 -66.99 -15.31 14.06
C GLY A 150 -67.28 -16.78 14.44
N LEU A 151 -67.07 -17.69 13.48
CA LEU A 151 -67.43 -19.13 13.58
C LEU A 151 -66.46 -19.98 14.45
N SER A 152 -65.23 -19.53 14.68
CA SER A 152 -64.21 -20.23 15.49
C SER A 152 -63.18 -19.25 16.07
N PRO A 153 -62.48 -19.59 17.16
CA PRO A 153 -61.27 -18.88 17.57
C PRO A 153 -60.26 -18.90 16.44
N ASP A 154 -59.64 -17.75 16.17
CA ASP A 154 -58.51 -17.70 15.26
C ASP A 154 -57.30 -18.30 15.95
N THR A 155 -56.75 -19.36 15.37
CA THR A 155 -55.57 -20.06 15.87
C THR A 155 -54.45 -20.08 14.84
N THR A 156 -54.61 -19.34 13.74
CA THR A 156 -53.59 -19.22 12.70
C THR A 156 -52.52 -18.28 13.22
N ARG A 157 -51.24 -18.68 13.11
CA ARG A 157 -50.14 -17.81 13.52
C ARG A 157 -49.74 -16.93 12.33
N PRO A 158 -49.42 -15.66 12.56
CA PRO A 158 -48.86 -14.84 11.51
C PRO A 158 -47.48 -15.39 11.09
N GLN A 159 -47.17 -15.25 9.80
CA GLN A 159 -45.90 -15.63 9.19
C GLN A 159 -45.33 -14.43 8.42
N VAL A 160 -44.02 -14.40 8.20
CA VAL A 160 -43.40 -13.44 7.27
C VAL A 160 -43.42 -14.03 5.87
N VAL A 161 -44.07 -13.35 4.93
CA VAL A 161 -44.26 -13.79 3.54
C VAL A 161 -43.24 -13.20 2.57
N ALA A 162 -42.68 -12.03 2.91
CA ALA A 162 -41.62 -11.38 2.17
C ALA A 162 -40.73 -10.54 3.09
N THR A 163 -39.46 -10.37 2.71
CA THR A 163 -38.52 -9.45 3.36
C THR A 163 -37.85 -8.57 2.33
N ASP A 164 -37.39 -7.41 2.78
CA ASP A 164 -36.43 -6.57 2.06
C ASP A 164 -35.30 -6.22 3.05
N PRO A 165 -34.02 -6.55 2.79
CA PRO A 165 -33.52 -7.36 1.68
C PRO A 165 -34.17 -8.75 1.61
N VAL A 166 -34.42 -9.22 0.38
CA VAL A 166 -35.01 -10.54 0.11
C VAL A 166 -34.13 -11.62 0.71
N THR A 167 -34.72 -12.63 1.36
CA THR A 167 -33.97 -13.79 1.86
C THR A 167 -33.49 -14.69 0.72
N THR A 168 -32.20 -15.05 0.72
CA THR A 168 -31.65 -16.09 -0.17
C THR A 168 -31.38 -17.35 0.66
N THR A 169 -31.56 -18.53 0.08
CA THR A 169 -31.18 -19.80 0.72
C THR A 169 -30.35 -20.64 -0.26
N PRO A 170 -29.13 -21.09 0.12
CA PRO A 170 -28.42 -20.91 1.40
C PRO A 170 -27.50 -19.65 1.41
N GLY A 171 -27.58 -18.82 2.47
CA GLY A 171 -26.62 -17.74 2.75
C GLY A 171 -27.26 -16.35 2.97
N PRO A 172 -26.48 -15.34 3.38
CA PRO A 172 -26.93 -13.96 3.41
C PRO A 172 -27.12 -13.41 1.99
N THR A 173 -28.06 -12.50 1.82
CA THR A 173 -28.21 -11.76 0.56
C THR A 173 -27.11 -10.71 0.44
N THR A 174 -26.27 -10.82 -0.59
CA THR A 174 -25.09 -9.96 -0.78
C THR A 174 -25.39 -8.72 -1.61
N GLY A 175 -24.58 -7.67 -1.46
CA GLY A 175 -24.64 -6.48 -2.31
C GLY A 175 -25.80 -5.53 -1.95
N VAL A 176 -26.18 -5.52 -0.67
CA VAL A 176 -27.22 -4.63 -0.16
C VAL A 176 -26.65 -3.23 0.08
N ALA A 177 -27.35 -2.19 -0.38
CA ALA A 177 -26.89 -0.81 -0.18
C ALA A 177 -26.81 -0.45 1.32
N ILE A 178 -25.81 0.34 1.71
CA ILE A 178 -25.62 0.75 3.11
C ILE A 178 -26.78 1.60 3.66
N ALA A 179 -27.49 2.35 2.81
CA ALA A 179 -28.66 3.14 3.17
C ALA A 179 -29.98 2.36 3.03
N THR A 180 -29.96 1.03 3.15
CA THR A 180 -31.14 0.18 3.00
C THR A 180 -32.09 0.28 4.20
N GLU A 181 -33.39 0.21 3.93
CA GLU A 181 -34.39 -0.08 4.96
C GLU A 181 -34.60 -1.59 5.06
N VAL A 182 -34.87 -2.09 6.26
CA VAL A 182 -35.08 -3.52 6.50
C VAL A 182 -36.55 -3.77 6.81
N SER A 183 -37.25 -4.58 6.01
CA SER A 183 -38.70 -4.79 6.15
C SER A 183 -39.11 -6.26 6.14
N ALA A 184 -40.28 -6.53 6.73
CA ALA A 184 -40.95 -7.83 6.77
C ALA A 184 -42.46 -7.66 6.55
N GLU A 185 -42.99 -8.32 5.52
CA GLU A 185 -44.43 -8.38 5.21
C GLU A 185 -45.05 -9.61 5.89
N PHE A 186 -46.16 -9.44 6.60
CA PHE A 186 -46.84 -10.51 7.32
C PHE A 186 -48.00 -11.12 6.53
N SER A 187 -48.33 -12.39 6.80
CA SER A 187 -49.43 -13.11 6.16
C SER A 187 -50.83 -12.60 6.55
N GLU A 188 -50.91 -11.78 7.60
CA GLU A 188 -52.15 -11.24 8.16
C GLU A 188 -51.89 -9.99 9.02
N ALA A 189 -52.98 -9.34 9.46
CA ALA A 189 -52.89 -8.10 10.23
C ALA A 189 -52.31 -8.31 11.64
N MET A 190 -51.22 -7.62 11.92
CA MET A 190 -50.54 -7.65 13.21
C MET A 190 -51.10 -6.65 14.22
N GLN A 191 -50.97 -6.96 15.51
CA GLN A 191 -51.20 -6.01 16.59
C GLN A 191 -50.04 -5.01 16.68
N ALA A 192 -50.26 -3.81 16.14
CA ALA A 192 -49.23 -2.77 16.01
C ALA A 192 -48.46 -2.45 17.31
N SER A 193 -49.10 -2.51 18.48
CA SER A 193 -48.45 -2.25 19.78
C SER A 193 -47.40 -3.29 20.17
N THR A 194 -47.38 -4.45 19.51
CA THR A 194 -46.39 -5.51 19.75
C THR A 194 -45.18 -5.41 18.83
N ILE A 195 -45.22 -4.53 17.82
CA ILE A 195 -44.13 -4.28 16.88
C ILE A 195 -43.40 -3.00 17.28
N SER A 196 -42.16 -3.15 17.76
CA SER A 196 -41.31 -2.05 18.20
C SER A 196 -39.83 -2.39 18.03
N SER A 197 -38.94 -1.48 18.41
CA SER A 197 -37.49 -1.71 18.40
C SER A 197 -37.01 -2.83 19.34
N SER A 198 -37.86 -3.34 20.24
CA SER A 198 -37.53 -4.53 21.05
C SER A 198 -37.93 -5.84 20.39
N SER A 199 -38.83 -5.80 19.40
CA SER A 199 -39.35 -7.00 18.73
C SER A 199 -38.87 -7.14 17.29
N PHE A 200 -38.40 -6.06 16.66
CA PHE A 200 -37.74 -6.08 15.36
C PHE A 200 -36.37 -5.41 15.52
N THR A 201 -35.31 -6.22 15.45
CA THR A 201 -33.94 -5.80 15.73
C THR A 201 -33.01 -6.10 14.55
N LEU A 202 -31.99 -5.28 14.40
CA LEU A 202 -30.87 -5.50 13.49
C LEU A 202 -29.58 -5.64 14.31
N SER A 203 -28.77 -6.64 14.01
CA SER A 203 -27.54 -6.96 14.75
C SER A 203 -26.41 -7.37 13.81
N CYS A 204 -25.18 -7.32 14.28
CA CYS A 204 -23.97 -7.74 13.57
C CYS A 204 -22.97 -8.33 14.58
N GLU A 205 -22.00 -9.10 14.11
CA GLU A 205 -20.92 -9.62 14.95
C GLU A 205 -19.79 -8.58 15.12
N SER A 206 -19.05 -8.67 16.22
CA SER A 206 -17.91 -7.79 16.51
C SER A 206 -16.84 -7.91 15.41
N PRO A 207 -16.22 -6.81 14.92
CA PRO A 207 -16.12 -5.48 15.54
C PRO A 207 -17.32 -4.53 15.34
N CYS A 208 -18.30 -4.88 14.51
CA CYS A 208 -19.46 -4.01 14.25
C CYS A 208 -20.33 -3.80 15.51
N VAL A 209 -20.85 -2.58 15.67
CA VAL A 209 -21.81 -2.23 16.72
C VAL A 209 -23.23 -2.34 16.16
N ALA A 210 -24.09 -3.10 16.83
CA ALA A 210 -25.48 -3.30 16.40
C ALA A 210 -26.18 -1.95 16.09
N PRO A 211 -26.70 -1.76 14.87
CA PRO A 211 -27.28 -0.48 14.45
C PRO A 211 -28.51 -0.13 15.29
N SER A 212 -28.58 1.13 15.71
CA SER A 212 -29.82 1.70 16.24
C SER A 212 -30.75 2.11 15.10
N GLY A 213 -32.05 2.16 15.36
CA GLY A 213 -33.04 2.50 14.35
C GLY A 213 -34.44 2.70 14.92
N THR A 214 -35.36 3.07 14.03
CA THR A 214 -36.78 3.20 14.35
C THR A 214 -37.57 2.09 13.69
N VAL A 215 -38.58 1.57 14.40
CA VAL A 215 -39.47 0.54 13.87
C VAL A 215 -40.86 1.14 13.68
N SER A 216 -41.45 0.85 12.53
CA SER A 216 -42.83 1.21 12.20
C SER A 216 -43.58 0.00 11.64
N TYR A 217 -44.91 0.05 11.69
CA TYR A 217 -45.78 -0.97 11.09
C TYR A 217 -46.91 -0.28 10.34
N ASP A 218 -47.06 -0.59 9.05
CA ASP A 218 -48.18 -0.16 8.23
C ASP A 218 -49.23 -1.26 8.15
N ALA A 219 -50.41 -0.98 8.72
CA ALA A 219 -51.51 -1.94 8.80
C ALA A 219 -52.20 -2.18 7.45
N GLU A 220 -52.06 -1.28 6.46
CA GLU A 220 -52.66 -1.46 5.14
C GLU A 220 -51.84 -2.44 4.29
N SER A 221 -50.52 -2.30 4.28
CA SER A 221 -49.60 -3.22 3.60
C SER A 221 -49.15 -4.42 4.45
N MET A 222 -49.54 -4.49 5.73
CA MET A 222 -49.09 -5.53 6.67
C MET A 222 -47.56 -5.63 6.78
N THR A 223 -46.86 -4.50 6.62
CA THR A 223 -45.40 -4.46 6.58
C THR A 223 -44.84 -3.77 7.81
N ALA A 224 -43.89 -4.43 8.51
CA ALA A 224 -43.04 -3.77 9.49
C ALA A 224 -41.72 -3.33 8.84
N THR A 225 -41.26 -2.13 9.16
CA THR A 225 -40.02 -1.55 8.64
C THR A 225 -39.13 -1.09 9.80
N PHE A 226 -37.89 -1.57 9.81
CA PHE A 226 -36.78 -1.06 10.59
C PHE A 226 -35.97 -0.10 9.72
N LEU A 227 -35.93 1.18 10.09
CA LEU A 227 -35.11 2.21 9.46
C LEU A 227 -33.86 2.45 10.33
N PRO A 228 -32.65 2.06 9.87
CA PRO A 228 -31.41 2.39 10.55
C PRO A 228 -31.26 3.90 10.77
N ALA A 229 -30.73 4.30 11.93
CA ALA A 229 -30.56 5.71 12.27
C ALA A 229 -29.38 6.37 11.53
N GLN A 230 -28.45 5.57 11.00
CA GLN A 230 -27.30 5.92 10.18
C GLN A 230 -27.14 4.85 9.10
N ASP A 231 -26.39 5.16 8.05
CA ASP A 231 -25.99 4.17 7.05
C ASP A 231 -25.25 3.01 7.72
N LEU A 232 -25.48 1.81 7.21
CA LEU A 232 -24.83 0.59 7.66
C LEU A 232 -23.34 0.57 7.25
N GLU A 233 -22.52 -0.20 7.96
CA GLU A 233 -21.10 -0.37 7.63
C GLU A 233 -20.93 -1.17 6.33
N TRP A 234 -19.87 -0.89 5.55
CA TRP A 234 -19.53 -1.64 4.34
C TRP A 234 -19.14 -3.09 4.67
N GLU A 235 -19.31 -4.01 3.72
CA GLU A 235 -18.94 -5.44 3.82
C GLU A 235 -19.46 -6.18 5.07
N THR A 236 -20.46 -5.63 5.74
CA THR A 236 -20.88 -6.09 7.05
C THR A 236 -22.10 -6.98 6.91
N THR A 237 -22.03 -8.17 7.51
CA THR A 237 -23.15 -9.08 7.57
C THR A 237 -24.05 -8.74 8.74
N TYR A 238 -25.27 -8.29 8.42
CA TYR A 238 -26.31 -8.00 9.40
C TYR A 238 -27.32 -9.14 9.51
N THR A 239 -27.74 -9.40 10.75
CA THR A 239 -28.81 -10.33 11.09
C THR A 239 -30.02 -9.54 11.57
N ALA A 240 -31.09 -9.58 10.76
CA ALA A 240 -32.39 -9.02 11.09
C ALA A 240 -33.26 -10.09 11.78
N THR A 241 -33.92 -9.71 12.87
CA THR A 241 -34.76 -10.61 13.66
C THR A 241 -36.09 -9.97 13.98
N VAL A 242 -37.19 -10.64 13.62
CA VAL A 242 -38.52 -10.38 14.18
C VAL A 242 -38.79 -11.44 15.23
N ASN A 243 -38.83 -11.03 16.50
CA ASN A 243 -39.03 -11.91 17.64
C ASN A 243 -40.44 -12.48 17.68
N ASP A 244 -40.58 -13.69 18.20
CA ASP A 244 -41.84 -14.42 18.35
C ASP A 244 -42.85 -13.78 19.34
N THR A 245 -42.49 -12.66 19.96
CA THR A 245 -43.35 -11.90 20.87
C THR A 245 -44.36 -11.02 20.14
N VAL A 246 -44.16 -10.76 18.83
CA VAL A 246 -45.16 -10.06 18.02
C VAL A 246 -46.40 -10.95 17.84
N THR A 247 -47.60 -10.36 17.87
CA THR A 247 -48.85 -11.10 17.74
C THR A 247 -49.75 -10.51 16.65
N ASP A 248 -50.62 -11.36 16.09
CA ASP A 248 -51.78 -10.92 15.33
C ASP A 248 -52.81 -10.22 16.24
N LEU A 249 -53.95 -9.80 15.66
CA LEU A 249 -55.07 -9.24 16.43
C LEU A 249 -55.76 -10.26 17.36
N ALA A 250 -55.44 -11.55 17.23
CA ALA A 250 -55.94 -12.64 18.06
C ALA A 250 -55.08 -12.98 19.27
N GLY A 251 -53.86 -12.46 19.32
CA GLY A 251 -52.85 -12.84 20.29
C GLY A 251 -52.08 -14.10 19.90
N ASN A 252 -52.19 -14.61 18.67
CA ASN A 252 -51.32 -15.67 18.18
C ASN A 252 -49.93 -15.09 17.90
N ARG A 253 -48.92 -15.69 18.52
CA ARG A 253 -47.49 -15.35 18.35
C ARG A 253 -46.97 -15.78 16.98
N LEU A 254 -46.05 -15.00 16.41
CA LEU A 254 -45.38 -15.26 15.13
C LEU A 254 -44.87 -16.69 15.01
N ALA A 255 -45.17 -17.32 13.88
CA ALA A 255 -44.50 -18.54 13.43
C ALA A 255 -43.46 -18.16 12.36
N GLY A 256 -42.25 -17.82 12.81
CA GLY A 256 -41.15 -17.47 11.92
C GLY A 256 -40.50 -18.67 11.24
N ASN A 257 -39.25 -18.50 10.80
CA ASN A 257 -38.51 -19.52 10.03
C ASN A 257 -37.59 -20.42 10.87
N GLN A 258 -37.55 -20.22 12.20
CA GLN A 258 -36.78 -21.07 13.12
C GLN A 258 -37.55 -22.31 13.62
N GLY A 259 -38.81 -22.48 13.19
CA GLY A 259 -39.68 -23.57 13.63
C GLY A 259 -40.72 -23.97 12.58
N ALA A 260 -41.60 -24.91 12.94
CA ALA A 260 -42.74 -25.25 12.09
C ALA A 260 -43.82 -24.15 12.16
N ALA A 261 -44.60 -23.99 11.08
CA ALA A 261 -45.70 -23.01 10.95
C ALA A 261 -46.73 -22.98 12.10
N THR A 262 -46.78 -24.02 12.94
CA THR A 262 -47.70 -24.16 14.07
C THR A 262 -47.09 -23.78 15.43
N VAL A 263 -45.77 -23.53 15.47
CA VAL A 263 -44.99 -23.25 16.69
C VAL A 263 -44.56 -21.79 16.66
N ALA A 264 -44.59 -21.13 17.82
CA ALA A 264 -44.04 -19.78 17.94
C ALA A 264 -42.51 -19.82 17.78
N SER A 265 -41.97 -19.00 16.89
CA SER A 265 -40.53 -18.92 16.65
C SER A 265 -40.17 -17.61 15.97
N ASP A 266 -38.94 -17.15 16.18
CA ASP A 266 -38.44 -15.94 15.54
C ASP A 266 -38.35 -16.11 14.02
N TYR A 267 -38.39 -14.99 13.31
CA TYR A 267 -38.03 -14.95 11.90
C TYR A 267 -36.68 -14.24 11.78
N ILE A 268 -35.66 -14.97 11.30
CA ILE A 268 -34.27 -14.51 11.21
C ILE A 268 -33.83 -14.57 9.75
N TRP A 269 -33.25 -13.49 9.26
CA TRP A 269 -32.57 -13.47 7.97
C TRP A 269 -31.32 -12.61 8.01
N GLN A 270 -30.44 -12.85 7.05
CA GLN A 270 -29.16 -12.20 6.96
C GLN A 270 -28.97 -11.55 5.60
N PHE A 271 -28.23 -10.45 5.59
CA PHE A 271 -27.75 -9.80 4.40
C PHE A 271 -26.37 -9.20 4.64
N THR A 272 -25.60 -9.05 3.58
CA THR A 272 -24.27 -8.44 3.59
C THR A 272 -24.31 -7.18 2.75
N THR A 273 -23.88 -6.07 3.34
CA THR A 273 -23.79 -4.78 2.63
C THR A 273 -22.77 -4.84 1.51
N VAL A 274 -22.89 -3.94 0.55
CA VAL A 274 -21.92 -3.74 -0.52
C VAL A 274 -20.52 -3.46 0.05
N MET A 275 -19.49 -3.77 -0.75
CA MET A 275 -18.11 -3.35 -0.48
C MET A 275 -17.96 -1.84 -0.59
N GLU A 276 -17.04 -1.27 0.19
CA GLU A 276 -16.67 0.13 0.05
C GLU A 276 -16.15 0.36 -1.38
N PRO A 277 -16.64 1.37 -2.11
CA PRO A 277 -16.11 1.68 -3.43
C PRO A 277 -14.64 2.04 -3.29
N ASP A 278 -13.77 1.30 -3.98
CA ASP A 278 -12.41 1.73 -4.15
C ASP A 278 -12.39 2.99 -5.03
N THR A 279 -11.88 4.07 -4.46
CA THR A 279 -11.78 5.38 -5.11
C THR A 279 -10.34 5.87 -5.20
N THR A 280 -9.38 5.03 -4.79
CA THR A 280 -7.97 5.33 -4.92
C THR A 280 -7.61 5.29 -6.39
N ARG A 281 -6.87 6.29 -6.87
CA ARG A 281 -6.41 6.29 -8.26
C ARG A 281 -5.05 5.64 -8.34
N PRO A 282 -4.79 4.81 -9.37
CA PRO A 282 -3.45 4.28 -9.58
C PRO A 282 -2.47 5.41 -9.91
N GLN A 283 -1.22 5.23 -9.47
CA GLN A 283 -0.10 6.14 -9.71
C GLN A 283 1.10 5.37 -10.25
N VAL A 284 1.93 6.04 -11.05
CA VAL A 284 3.23 5.50 -11.46
C VAL A 284 4.25 5.79 -10.35
N THR A 285 4.94 4.75 -9.90
CA THR A 285 5.94 4.76 -8.82
C THR A 285 7.37 4.61 -9.35
N LEU A 286 7.54 4.05 -10.55
CA LEU A 286 8.85 3.90 -11.17
C LEU A 286 8.67 3.88 -12.69
N THR A 287 9.62 4.44 -13.43
CA THR A 287 9.72 4.29 -14.89
C THR A 287 11.10 3.81 -15.30
N GLN A 288 11.20 3.12 -16.42
CA GLN A 288 12.46 2.90 -17.13
C GLN A 288 12.29 3.39 -18.58
N PRO A 289 13.21 4.20 -19.13
CA PRO A 289 14.26 4.92 -18.41
C PRO A 289 13.69 5.74 -17.24
N ASP A 290 14.50 5.89 -16.20
CA ASP A 290 14.12 6.66 -15.01
C ASP A 290 13.71 8.07 -15.40
N THR A 291 12.83 8.69 -14.61
CA THR A 291 12.49 10.09 -14.79
C THR A 291 13.53 10.99 -14.15
N SER A 292 14.41 11.62 -14.93
CA SER A 292 15.13 12.80 -14.43
C SER A 292 14.25 14.04 -14.64
N SER A 293 14.00 14.80 -13.58
CA SER A 293 13.38 16.12 -13.64
C SER A 293 14.40 17.16 -13.16
N PRO A 294 14.60 18.29 -13.86
CA PRO A 294 13.78 18.85 -14.94
C PRO A 294 14.27 18.56 -16.38
N ARG A 295 15.33 17.75 -16.57
CA ARG A 295 15.88 17.43 -17.90
C ARG A 295 15.60 15.97 -18.26
N PRO A 296 15.37 15.62 -19.54
CA PRO A 296 15.23 14.24 -19.96
C PRO A 296 16.45 13.38 -19.56
N THR A 297 16.22 12.10 -19.31
CA THR A 297 17.29 11.13 -19.05
C THR A 297 18.14 10.96 -20.30
N GLU A 298 19.44 11.23 -20.20
CA GLU A 298 20.36 11.19 -21.35
C GLU A 298 21.00 9.81 -21.52
N ASP A 299 21.63 9.58 -22.68
CA ASP A 299 22.39 8.37 -23.02
C ASP A 299 21.63 7.03 -22.88
N VAL A 300 20.31 7.05 -23.08
CA VAL A 300 19.50 5.84 -23.03
C VAL A 300 19.82 4.89 -24.20
N PRO A 301 20.08 3.59 -23.97
CA PRO A 301 20.36 2.65 -25.04
C PRO A 301 19.23 2.54 -26.06
N VAL A 302 19.58 2.44 -27.35
CA VAL A 302 18.58 2.45 -28.44
C VAL A 302 17.67 1.21 -28.46
N ASN A 303 18.11 0.06 -27.92
CA ASN A 303 17.31 -1.16 -27.83
C ASN A 303 16.52 -1.29 -26.53
N THR A 304 16.46 -0.25 -25.70
CA THR A 304 15.76 -0.32 -24.43
C THR A 304 14.24 -0.47 -24.61
N SER A 305 13.62 -1.26 -23.74
CA SER A 305 12.18 -1.26 -23.54
C SER A 305 11.79 -0.18 -22.52
N ILE A 306 10.57 0.32 -22.62
CA ILE A 306 10.04 1.38 -21.77
C ILE A 306 9.08 0.75 -20.77
N LEU A 307 9.29 0.93 -19.47
CA LEU A 307 8.40 0.37 -18.44
C LEU A 307 7.90 1.41 -17.46
N ALA A 308 6.79 1.08 -16.80
CA ALA A 308 6.24 1.83 -15.68
C ALA A 308 5.63 0.87 -14.64
N VAL A 309 5.92 1.11 -13.35
CA VAL A 309 5.40 0.35 -12.21
C VAL A 309 4.31 1.16 -11.52
N PHE A 310 3.19 0.51 -11.17
CA PHE A 310 2.02 1.17 -10.58
C PHE A 310 1.87 0.91 -9.08
N SER A 311 1.19 1.82 -8.38
CA SER A 311 0.86 1.70 -6.95
C SER A 311 -0.08 0.53 -6.62
N GLU A 312 -0.82 0.04 -7.61
CA GLU A 312 -1.86 -0.98 -7.46
C GLU A 312 -2.07 -1.77 -8.76
N ASP A 313 -2.95 -2.77 -8.69
CA ASP A 313 -3.24 -3.64 -9.83
C ASP A 313 -4.08 -2.90 -10.88
N MET A 314 -3.58 -2.94 -12.12
CA MET A 314 -4.19 -2.27 -13.25
C MET A 314 -5.07 -3.23 -14.04
N ALA A 315 -6.14 -2.71 -14.63
CA ALA A 315 -6.92 -3.45 -15.62
C ALA A 315 -6.10 -3.61 -16.91
N ALA A 316 -5.44 -4.75 -17.07
CA ALA A 316 -4.55 -5.07 -18.19
C ALA A 316 -5.13 -4.73 -19.58
N ALA A 317 -6.44 -4.90 -19.76
CA ALA A 317 -7.14 -4.61 -21.02
C ALA A 317 -7.21 -3.12 -21.39
N THR A 318 -6.90 -2.21 -20.46
CA THR A 318 -6.85 -0.76 -20.71
C THR A 318 -5.52 -0.32 -21.30
N PHE A 319 -4.49 -1.16 -21.26
CA PHE A 319 -3.21 -0.91 -21.95
C PHE A 319 -3.30 -1.29 -23.43
N SER A 320 -2.91 -0.34 -24.29
CA SER A 320 -2.96 -0.46 -25.74
C SER A 320 -2.00 0.56 -26.38
N GLU A 321 -1.76 0.43 -27.69
CA GLU A 321 -0.94 1.38 -28.47
C GLU A 321 -1.45 2.83 -28.45
N THR A 322 -2.65 3.07 -27.91
CA THR A 322 -3.22 4.43 -27.75
C THR A 322 -3.15 4.95 -26.32
N THR A 323 -2.92 4.09 -25.34
CA THR A 323 -2.92 4.43 -23.90
C THR A 323 -1.53 4.34 -23.28
N PHE A 324 -0.60 3.58 -23.86
CA PHE A 324 0.82 3.69 -23.57
C PHE A 324 1.55 3.95 -24.89
N THR A 325 2.04 5.18 -25.05
CA THR A 325 2.59 5.67 -26.33
C THR A 325 4.02 6.14 -26.17
N LEU A 326 4.80 5.98 -27.23
CA LEU A 326 6.14 6.54 -27.36
C LEU A 326 6.17 7.44 -28.60
N THR A 327 6.50 8.71 -28.41
CA THR A 327 6.48 9.72 -29.48
C THR A 327 7.81 10.46 -29.57
N CYS A 328 8.08 11.04 -30.73
CA CYS A 328 9.25 11.87 -30.99
C CYS A 328 8.87 12.98 -31.99
N GLU A 329 9.63 14.08 -31.99
CA GLU A 329 9.42 15.16 -32.95
C GLU A 329 10.06 14.84 -34.32
N THR A 330 9.49 15.39 -35.39
CA THR A 330 10.04 15.26 -36.76
C THR A 330 11.49 15.75 -36.80
N PRO A 331 12.44 15.02 -37.46
CA PRO A 331 12.24 14.01 -38.49
C PRO A 331 12.01 12.56 -38.02
N CYS A 332 12.04 12.30 -36.72
CA CYS A 332 11.77 10.97 -36.18
C CYS A 332 10.31 10.54 -36.44
N ILE A 333 10.11 9.24 -36.63
CA ILE A 333 8.79 8.61 -36.73
C ILE A 333 8.53 7.91 -35.41
N ALA A 334 7.36 8.17 -34.81
CA ALA A 334 6.96 7.53 -33.55
C ALA A 334 7.13 6.00 -33.64
N PRO A 335 7.89 5.38 -32.73
CA PRO A 335 8.12 3.94 -32.73
C PRO A 335 6.81 3.17 -32.56
N VAL A 336 6.68 2.06 -33.27
CA VAL A 336 5.64 1.06 -33.00
C VAL A 336 6.21 -0.01 -32.10
N GLY A 337 5.37 -0.65 -31.29
CA GLY A 337 5.79 -1.65 -30.32
C GLY A 337 4.63 -2.47 -29.80
N THR A 338 4.94 -3.48 -28.99
CA THR A 338 3.95 -4.27 -28.25
C THR A 338 3.85 -3.77 -26.83
N ILE A 339 2.65 -3.84 -26.25
CA ILE A 339 2.41 -3.46 -24.86
C ILE A 339 1.94 -4.67 -24.09
N SER A 340 2.53 -4.89 -22.93
CA SER A 340 2.13 -5.89 -21.95
C SER A 340 1.98 -5.26 -20.57
N TYR A 341 1.18 -5.88 -19.72
CA TYR A 341 1.08 -5.56 -18.30
C TYR A 341 1.25 -6.86 -17.51
N ASP A 342 2.19 -6.83 -16.57
CA ASP A 342 2.45 -7.89 -15.61
C ASP A 342 1.79 -7.53 -14.27
N ALA A 343 0.86 -8.35 -13.81
CA ALA A 343 0.10 -8.07 -12.58
C ALA A 343 0.94 -8.31 -11.33
N ASP A 344 1.80 -9.34 -11.34
CA ASP A 344 2.59 -9.74 -10.17
C ASP A 344 3.62 -8.65 -9.82
N SER A 345 4.27 -8.07 -10.82
CA SER A 345 5.20 -6.93 -10.65
C SER A 345 4.52 -5.56 -10.86
N LYS A 346 3.20 -5.52 -11.08
CA LYS A 346 2.42 -4.30 -11.39
C LYS A 346 3.08 -3.43 -12.46
N THR A 347 3.66 -4.03 -13.50
CA THR A 347 4.50 -3.33 -14.46
C THR A 347 3.90 -3.36 -15.86
N ALA A 348 3.68 -2.19 -16.46
CA ALA A 348 3.41 -2.09 -17.89
C ALA A 348 4.73 -1.92 -18.65
N VAL A 349 4.86 -2.60 -19.79
CA VAL A 349 6.03 -2.52 -20.66
C VAL A 349 5.59 -2.19 -22.08
N PHE A 350 6.16 -1.15 -22.67
CA PHE A 350 6.17 -0.90 -24.10
C PHE A 350 7.51 -1.40 -24.66
N MET A 351 7.45 -2.43 -25.50
CA MET A 351 8.61 -3.01 -26.16
C MET A 351 8.65 -2.53 -27.62
N PRO A 352 9.59 -1.64 -27.99
CA PRO A 352 9.74 -1.18 -29.37
C PRO A 352 9.93 -2.36 -30.33
N ALA A 353 9.29 -2.32 -31.50
CA ALA A 353 9.41 -3.38 -32.49
C ALA A 353 10.79 -3.40 -33.18
N GLN A 354 11.54 -2.29 -33.10
CA GLN A 354 12.88 -2.08 -33.62
C GLN A 354 13.62 -1.14 -32.66
N ASP A 355 14.95 -1.15 -32.72
CA ASP A 355 15.79 -0.17 -32.01
C ASP A 355 15.33 1.26 -32.32
N LEU A 356 15.33 2.09 -31.29
CA LEU A 356 15.05 3.52 -31.35
C LEU A 356 16.14 4.24 -32.15
N GLU A 357 15.81 5.41 -32.69
CA GLU A 357 16.80 6.27 -33.36
C GLU A 357 17.77 6.84 -32.32
N TRP A 358 19.05 6.97 -32.66
CA TRP A 358 20.06 7.56 -31.78
C TRP A 358 19.82 9.07 -31.53
N GLU A 359 20.39 9.63 -30.46
CA GLU A 359 20.38 11.06 -30.13
C GLU A 359 18.98 11.72 -30.26
N THR A 360 17.93 10.94 -29.99
CA THR A 360 16.56 11.33 -30.26
C THR A 360 15.81 11.51 -28.96
N LEU A 361 15.18 12.68 -28.79
CA LEU A 361 14.29 12.94 -27.69
C LEU A 361 12.97 12.20 -27.91
N TYR A 362 12.70 11.25 -27.03
CA TYR A 362 11.43 10.55 -26.94
C TYR A 362 10.60 11.05 -25.77
N THR A 363 9.29 11.04 -25.96
CA THR A 363 8.29 11.31 -24.91
C THR A 363 7.39 10.08 -24.79
N ALA A 364 7.49 9.42 -23.64
CA ALA A 364 6.61 8.34 -23.25
C ALA A 364 5.40 8.91 -22.51
N THR A 365 4.21 8.41 -22.84
CA THR A 365 2.95 8.83 -22.21
C THR A 365 2.12 7.62 -21.85
N ILE A 366 1.70 7.55 -20.59
CA ILE A 366 0.61 6.68 -20.15
C ILE A 366 -0.62 7.57 -19.95
N SER A 367 -1.67 7.29 -20.72
CA SER A 367 -2.90 8.07 -20.69
C SER A 367 -3.64 7.88 -19.36
N GLN A 368 -4.27 8.95 -18.87
CA GLN A 368 -5.19 8.92 -17.74
C GLN A 368 -6.30 7.87 -17.87
N THR A 369 -6.61 7.44 -19.09
CA THR A 369 -7.70 6.49 -19.38
C THR A 369 -7.37 5.03 -19.06
N VAL A 370 -6.12 4.71 -18.70
CA VAL A 370 -5.83 3.42 -18.07
C VAL A 370 -6.47 3.41 -16.67
N THR A 371 -7.05 2.28 -16.28
CA THR A 371 -7.74 2.17 -14.99
C THR A 371 -7.18 1.03 -14.15
N ASP A 372 -7.38 1.12 -12.85
CA ASP A 372 -7.28 -0.01 -11.93
C ASP A 372 -8.42 -1.04 -12.20
N LEU A 373 -8.49 -2.08 -11.36
CA LEU A 373 -9.55 -3.09 -11.41
C LEU A 373 -10.93 -2.56 -10.96
N ALA A 374 -10.97 -1.46 -10.20
CA ALA A 374 -12.19 -0.79 -9.73
C ALA A 374 -12.76 0.22 -10.75
N GLY A 375 -11.99 0.57 -11.78
CA GLY A 375 -12.33 1.53 -12.82
C GLY A 375 -11.88 2.97 -12.53
N ASN A 376 -11.03 3.23 -11.54
CA ASN A 376 -10.48 4.56 -11.32
C ASN A 376 -9.39 4.87 -12.35
N GLU A 377 -9.48 6.05 -12.97
CA GLU A 377 -8.50 6.54 -13.96
C GLU A 377 -7.18 6.95 -13.29
N LEU A 378 -6.06 6.78 -14.01
CA LEU A 378 -4.71 7.11 -13.57
C LEU A 378 -4.56 8.56 -13.10
N ALA A 379 -3.93 8.72 -11.94
CA ALA A 379 -3.42 9.98 -11.43
C ALA A 379 -1.93 10.11 -11.81
N GLY A 380 -1.67 10.69 -12.98
CA GLY A 380 -0.31 10.83 -13.52
C GLY A 380 0.56 11.91 -12.85
N ASN A 381 1.35 12.61 -13.67
CA ASN A 381 2.26 13.67 -13.20
C ASN A 381 1.98 15.03 -13.87
N GLN A 382 0.92 15.13 -14.69
CA GLN A 382 0.51 16.38 -15.33
C GLN A 382 -0.57 17.14 -14.54
N GLY A 383 -1.06 16.58 -13.43
CA GLY A 383 -2.04 17.19 -12.55
C GLY A 383 -1.88 16.75 -11.09
N PRO A 384 -2.71 17.28 -10.17
CA PRO A 384 -2.73 16.84 -8.77
C PRO A 384 -3.10 15.36 -8.66
N ALA A 385 -2.56 14.67 -7.65
CA ALA A 385 -2.81 13.25 -7.41
C ALA A 385 -4.29 12.82 -7.24
N THR A 386 -5.18 13.77 -6.92
CA THR A 386 -6.62 13.51 -6.77
C THR A 386 -7.38 13.53 -8.09
N GLU A 387 -6.78 14.03 -9.16
CA GLU A 387 -7.41 14.21 -10.47
C GLU A 387 -6.80 13.27 -11.50
N ALA A 388 -7.64 12.80 -12.43
CA ALA A 388 -7.16 12.02 -13.57
C ALA A 388 -6.22 12.89 -14.42
N SER A 389 -5.03 12.37 -14.72
CA SER A 389 -4.07 13.04 -15.60
C SER A 389 -3.11 12.03 -16.23
N ASP A 390 -2.60 12.38 -17.41
CA ASP A 390 -1.59 11.56 -18.07
C ASP A 390 -0.29 11.54 -17.24
N TYR A 391 0.45 10.44 -17.34
CA TYR A 391 1.83 10.37 -16.85
C TYR A 391 2.78 10.50 -18.05
N VAL A 392 3.62 11.53 -18.03
CA VAL A 392 4.50 11.89 -19.15
C VAL A 392 5.94 12.00 -18.66
N TRP A 393 6.85 11.34 -19.37
CA TRP A 393 8.28 11.48 -19.13
C TRP A 393 9.08 11.44 -20.43
N GLN A 394 10.32 11.91 -20.35
CA GLN A 394 11.17 12.12 -21.51
C GLN A 394 12.56 11.54 -21.29
N PHE A 395 13.14 11.05 -22.38
CA PHE A 395 14.52 10.59 -22.42
C PHE A 395 15.14 10.84 -23.80
N VAL A 396 16.46 10.92 -23.84
CA VAL A 396 17.26 11.06 -25.06
C VAL A 396 18.08 9.80 -25.23
N THR A 397 17.96 9.17 -26.40
CA THR A 397 18.75 7.98 -26.73
C THR A 397 20.22 8.33 -26.97
N GLY A 398 21.12 7.45 -26.56
CA GLY A 398 22.53 7.51 -26.89
C GLY A 398 22.84 7.00 -28.30
N LEU A 399 24.12 6.74 -28.56
CA LEU A 399 24.63 6.29 -29.87
C LEU A 399 24.69 4.76 -30.04
N THR A 400 24.57 4.00 -28.95
CA THR A 400 24.85 2.55 -28.97
C THR A 400 23.72 1.74 -28.32
N PRO A 401 23.42 0.54 -28.86
CA PRO A 401 22.61 -0.44 -28.14
C PRO A 401 23.32 -0.91 -26.88
N ASP A 402 22.54 -1.27 -25.87
CA ASP A 402 23.04 -2.02 -24.74
C ASP A 402 23.26 -3.46 -25.17
N THR A 403 24.47 -3.94 -24.91
CA THR A 403 24.92 -5.31 -25.19
C THR A 403 25.49 -5.96 -23.94
N THR A 404 25.41 -5.25 -22.82
CA THR A 404 25.84 -5.72 -21.51
C THR A 404 24.81 -6.73 -21.05
N ARG A 405 25.27 -7.92 -20.67
CA ARG A 405 24.36 -8.93 -20.16
C ARG A 405 24.13 -8.67 -18.67
N PRO A 406 22.88 -8.85 -18.18
CA PRO A 406 22.63 -8.79 -16.76
C PRO A 406 23.36 -9.92 -16.05
N ARG A 407 23.76 -9.65 -14.80
CA ARG A 407 24.44 -10.59 -13.92
C ARG A 407 23.76 -10.63 -12.57
N VAL A 408 23.93 -11.73 -11.85
CA VAL A 408 23.55 -11.79 -10.44
C VAL A 408 24.70 -11.24 -9.59
N THR A 409 24.43 -10.14 -8.88
CA THR A 409 25.38 -9.46 -7.99
C THR A 409 25.37 -10.07 -6.59
N LEU A 410 24.21 -10.54 -6.14
CA LEU A 410 24.03 -11.11 -4.81
C LEU A 410 22.92 -12.18 -4.80
N THR A 411 23.04 -13.15 -3.89
CA THR A 411 22.04 -14.22 -3.68
C THR A 411 21.77 -14.36 -2.19
N GLU A 412 20.55 -14.76 -1.84
CA GLU A 412 20.20 -15.29 -0.52
C GLU A 412 19.60 -16.69 -0.74
N PRO A 413 20.15 -17.76 -0.16
CA PRO A 413 21.37 -17.80 0.62
C PRO A 413 22.61 -17.40 -0.19
N VAL A 414 23.55 -16.71 0.45
CA VAL A 414 24.78 -16.22 -0.18
C VAL A 414 25.56 -17.37 -0.83
N THR A 415 25.83 -17.23 -2.13
CA THR A 415 26.63 -18.21 -2.89
C THR A 415 28.06 -18.33 -2.35
N THR A 416 28.53 -19.57 -2.17
CA THR A 416 29.92 -19.89 -1.79
C THR A 416 30.63 -20.63 -2.92
N ASN A 417 31.94 -20.43 -3.08
CA ASN A 417 32.74 -21.14 -4.10
C ASN A 417 33.99 -21.82 -3.48
N PRO A 418 34.11 -23.16 -3.54
CA PRO A 418 33.09 -24.11 -4.03
C PRO A 418 31.91 -24.21 -3.06
N GLY A 419 30.69 -24.34 -3.59
CA GLY A 419 29.49 -24.63 -2.80
C GLY A 419 29.39 -26.10 -2.34
N PRO A 420 28.34 -26.48 -1.62
CA PRO A 420 27.14 -25.70 -1.29
C PRO A 420 27.32 -24.78 -0.08
N THR A 421 26.53 -23.70 -0.03
CA THR A 421 26.43 -22.83 1.15
C THR A 421 25.83 -23.61 2.32
N PRO A 422 26.57 -23.79 3.43
CA PRO A 422 26.11 -24.59 4.56
C PRO A 422 25.22 -23.79 5.50
N ASN A 423 24.49 -24.49 6.36
CA ASN A 423 23.73 -23.93 7.48
C ASN A 423 22.61 -22.96 7.08
N VAL A 424 21.96 -23.21 5.94
CA VAL A 424 20.78 -22.44 5.52
C VAL A 424 19.55 -22.93 6.29
N PRO A 425 18.80 -22.08 7.00
CA PRO A 425 17.59 -22.51 7.67
C PRO A 425 16.55 -23.07 6.68
N VAL A 426 15.78 -24.10 7.07
CA VAL A 426 14.71 -24.64 6.21
C VAL A 426 13.59 -23.65 5.89
N ASN A 427 13.46 -22.58 6.67
CA ASN A 427 12.43 -21.56 6.55
C ASN A 427 12.95 -20.28 5.88
N THR A 428 13.89 -20.40 4.94
CA THR A 428 14.46 -19.27 4.19
C THR A 428 13.83 -19.20 2.81
N SER A 429 13.41 -18.00 2.37
CA SER A 429 13.12 -17.76 0.96
C SER A 429 14.41 -17.55 0.17
N ILE A 430 14.37 -17.78 -1.13
CA ILE A 430 15.54 -17.78 -1.99
C ILE A 430 15.48 -16.55 -2.86
N SER A 431 16.52 -15.72 -2.89
CA SER A 431 16.52 -14.49 -3.69
C SER A 431 17.81 -14.27 -4.47
N ALA A 432 17.72 -13.43 -5.48
CA ALA A 432 18.84 -12.98 -6.29
C ALA A 432 18.65 -11.51 -6.70
N ILE A 433 19.76 -10.76 -6.73
CA ILE A 433 19.80 -9.35 -7.13
C ILE A 433 20.58 -9.25 -8.43
N PHE A 434 20.06 -8.47 -9.38
CA PHE A 434 20.67 -8.28 -10.69
C PHE A 434 21.49 -7.00 -10.77
N SER A 435 22.47 -6.98 -11.69
CA SER A 435 23.32 -5.81 -11.97
C SER A 435 22.57 -4.64 -12.58
N GLU A 436 21.39 -4.89 -13.14
CA GLU A 436 20.56 -3.94 -13.86
C GLU A 436 19.10 -4.36 -13.81
N VAL A 437 18.22 -3.54 -14.39
CA VAL A 437 16.78 -3.78 -14.37
C VAL A 437 16.43 -4.88 -15.37
N MET A 438 15.80 -5.94 -14.84
CA MET A 438 15.30 -7.07 -15.61
C MET A 438 13.93 -6.81 -16.19
N LEU A 439 13.61 -7.47 -17.30
CA LEU A 439 12.27 -7.49 -17.87
C LEU A 439 11.37 -8.43 -17.02
N PRO A 440 10.37 -7.92 -16.27
CA PRO A 440 9.66 -8.73 -15.26
C PRO A 440 8.98 -9.97 -15.83
N THR A 441 8.43 -9.88 -17.04
CA THR A 441 7.75 -11.00 -17.72
C THR A 441 8.67 -12.18 -18.06
N THR A 442 9.99 -12.04 -17.88
CA THR A 442 10.96 -13.13 -18.08
C THR A 442 11.36 -13.81 -16.78
N ILE A 443 10.94 -13.29 -15.62
CA ILE A 443 11.22 -13.84 -14.28
C ILE A 443 9.92 -14.43 -13.75
N ASP A 444 9.79 -15.75 -13.84
CA ASP A 444 8.60 -16.49 -13.40
C ASP A 444 9.00 -17.86 -12.83
N GLY A 445 8.00 -18.67 -12.45
CA GLY A 445 8.22 -20.03 -11.94
C GLY A 445 8.85 -21.01 -12.94
N ALA A 446 8.99 -20.64 -14.22
CA ALA A 446 9.70 -21.44 -15.22
C ALA A 446 11.18 -21.04 -15.35
N SER A 447 11.52 -19.77 -15.11
CA SER A 447 12.89 -19.26 -15.22
C SER A 447 13.64 -19.18 -13.89
N PHE A 448 12.95 -19.09 -12.75
CA PHE A 448 13.54 -19.20 -11.42
C PHE A 448 13.02 -20.45 -10.70
N THR A 449 13.88 -21.46 -10.57
CA THR A 449 13.49 -22.79 -10.06
C THR A 449 14.33 -23.23 -8.87
N LEU A 450 13.74 -24.04 -8.00
CA LEU A 450 14.40 -24.69 -6.87
C LEU A 450 14.24 -26.21 -6.96
N THR A 451 15.35 -26.94 -6.97
CA THR A 451 15.34 -28.40 -7.17
C THR A 451 16.20 -29.14 -6.14
N CYS A 452 15.93 -30.42 -5.94
CA CYS A 452 16.74 -31.30 -5.10
C CYS A 452 16.85 -32.69 -5.74
N GLU A 453 17.90 -33.45 -5.39
CA GLU A 453 18.05 -34.83 -5.83
C GLU A 453 17.21 -35.80 -4.98
N THR A 454 16.81 -36.92 -5.57
CA THR A 454 16.05 -37.97 -4.86
C THR A 454 16.81 -38.47 -3.63
N PRO A 455 16.15 -38.70 -2.47
CA PRO A 455 14.71 -38.92 -2.31
C PRO A 455 13.85 -37.67 -2.10
N CYS A 456 14.43 -36.47 -2.06
CA CYS A 456 13.69 -35.22 -1.91
C CYS A 456 12.79 -34.95 -3.14
N VAL A 457 11.66 -34.29 -2.89
CA VAL A 457 10.76 -33.78 -3.94
C VAL A 457 11.02 -32.28 -4.08
N SER A 458 11.32 -31.83 -5.31
CA SER A 458 11.56 -30.40 -5.56
C SER A 458 10.38 -29.56 -5.05
N PRO A 459 10.66 -28.53 -4.24
CA PRO A 459 9.63 -27.69 -3.65
C PRO A 459 8.93 -26.87 -4.73
N VAL A 460 7.65 -26.60 -4.50
CA VAL A 460 6.89 -25.59 -5.24
C VAL A 460 6.87 -24.31 -4.42
N GLY A 461 6.72 -23.18 -5.12
CA GLY A 461 6.71 -21.87 -4.51
C GLY A 461 6.30 -20.81 -5.52
N GLU A 462 6.13 -19.61 -5.01
CA GLU A 462 5.81 -18.40 -5.77
C GLU A 462 7.10 -17.68 -6.17
N VAL A 463 7.13 -17.11 -7.38
CA VAL A 463 8.23 -16.27 -7.86
C VAL A 463 7.71 -14.86 -8.05
N SER A 464 8.42 -13.89 -7.47
CA SER A 464 8.16 -12.47 -7.66
C SER A 464 9.43 -11.75 -8.09
N TYR A 465 9.26 -10.63 -8.78
CA TYR A 465 10.35 -9.72 -9.12
C TYR A 465 9.98 -8.29 -8.75
N VAL A 466 10.82 -7.66 -7.92
CA VAL A 466 10.64 -6.28 -7.49
C VAL A 466 11.62 -5.41 -8.28
N VAL A 467 11.08 -4.60 -9.19
CA VAL A 467 11.85 -3.76 -10.11
C VAL A 467 12.77 -2.80 -9.37
N ALA A 468 12.26 -2.13 -8.32
CA ALA A 468 12.98 -1.12 -7.57
C ALA A 468 14.26 -1.65 -6.90
N SER A 469 14.19 -2.83 -6.27
CA SER A 469 15.35 -3.49 -5.64
C SER A 469 16.07 -4.47 -6.56
N ARG A 470 15.66 -4.57 -7.84
CA ARG A 470 16.19 -5.51 -8.84
C ARG A 470 16.28 -6.94 -8.31
N SER A 471 15.31 -7.32 -7.48
CA SER A 471 15.36 -8.55 -6.68
C SER A 471 14.31 -9.53 -7.15
N ALA A 472 14.72 -10.74 -7.54
CA ALA A 472 13.82 -11.87 -7.72
C ALA A 472 13.77 -12.68 -6.42
N VAL A 473 12.57 -13.07 -5.99
CA VAL A 473 12.33 -13.87 -4.78
C VAL A 473 11.52 -15.11 -5.14
N PHE A 474 12.02 -16.29 -4.75
CA PHE A 474 11.31 -17.55 -4.74
C PHE A 474 10.91 -17.85 -3.30
N THR A 475 9.61 -17.89 -3.02
CA THR A 475 9.04 -18.19 -1.71
C THR A 475 8.47 -19.60 -1.71
N PRO A 476 9.12 -20.57 -1.04
CA PRO A 476 8.58 -21.93 -0.93
C PRO A 476 7.22 -21.95 -0.23
N ASP A 477 6.27 -22.75 -0.74
CA ASP A 477 4.93 -22.90 -0.13
C ASP A 477 4.99 -23.52 1.27
N GLN A 478 6.06 -24.25 1.56
CA GLN A 478 6.32 -24.96 2.81
C GLN A 478 7.82 -24.90 3.14
N ASN A 479 8.15 -25.04 4.42
CA ASN A 479 9.55 -25.19 4.85
C ASN A 479 10.24 -26.31 4.06
N LEU A 480 11.49 -26.07 3.69
CA LEU A 480 12.35 -27.03 3.04
C LEU A 480 12.65 -28.23 3.97
N GLU A 481 13.16 -29.33 3.40
CA GLU A 481 13.56 -30.50 4.20
C GLU A 481 14.92 -30.24 4.86
N GLU A 482 15.08 -30.60 6.13
CA GLU A 482 16.35 -30.44 6.87
C GLU A 482 17.44 -31.40 6.36
N GLY A 483 18.68 -30.90 6.21
CA GLY A 483 19.82 -31.69 5.79
C GLY A 483 19.85 -32.00 4.29
N THR A 484 18.98 -31.34 3.51
CA THR A 484 18.86 -31.52 2.06
C THR A 484 19.66 -30.45 1.34
N THR A 485 20.35 -30.86 0.27
CA THR A 485 21.00 -29.92 -0.65
C THR A 485 20.02 -29.54 -1.75
N TYR A 486 19.77 -28.25 -1.88
CA TYR A 486 18.97 -27.67 -2.95
C TYR A 486 19.86 -26.96 -3.97
N THR A 487 19.38 -26.95 -5.21
CA THR A 487 19.96 -26.23 -6.35
C THR A 487 18.92 -25.21 -6.81
N ALA A 488 19.25 -23.94 -6.64
CA ALA A 488 18.50 -22.83 -7.20
C ALA A 488 19.10 -22.46 -8.57
N THR A 489 18.23 -22.22 -9.54
CA THR A 489 18.61 -21.94 -10.92
C THR A 489 17.79 -20.76 -11.45
N LEU A 490 18.52 -19.74 -11.90
CA LEU A 490 18.00 -18.69 -12.79
C LEU A 490 18.45 -19.02 -14.21
N LEU A 491 17.49 -19.20 -15.11
CA LEU A 491 17.77 -19.58 -16.50
C LEU A 491 18.36 -18.43 -17.30
N SER A 492 19.20 -18.76 -18.27
CA SER A 492 19.78 -17.78 -19.20
C SER A 492 18.74 -17.03 -20.03
N SER A 493 17.52 -17.55 -20.15
CA SER A 493 16.43 -16.92 -20.90
C SER A 493 15.85 -15.67 -20.23
N ILE A 494 16.20 -15.38 -18.98
CA ILE A 494 15.86 -14.12 -18.31
C ILE A 494 16.60 -13.00 -19.03
N THR A 495 15.91 -11.91 -19.38
CA THR A 495 16.52 -10.77 -20.08
C THR A 495 16.42 -9.49 -19.28
N ASP A 496 17.36 -8.58 -19.51
CA ASP A 496 17.20 -7.18 -19.14
C ASP A 496 16.12 -6.48 -19.98
N VAL A 497 15.89 -5.20 -19.71
CA VAL A 497 14.96 -4.35 -20.48
C VAL A 497 15.42 -4.08 -21.91
N ALA A 498 16.70 -4.29 -22.22
CA ALA A 498 17.29 -4.13 -23.55
C ALA A 498 17.30 -5.44 -24.37
N GLY A 499 16.83 -6.54 -23.78
CA GLY A 499 16.73 -7.86 -24.38
C GLY A 499 18.00 -8.71 -24.29
N ASN A 500 19.01 -8.32 -23.50
CA ASN A 500 20.20 -9.15 -23.31
C ASN A 500 19.90 -10.29 -22.31
N GLU A 501 20.21 -11.51 -22.71
CA GLU A 501 20.06 -12.71 -21.88
C GLU A 501 21.10 -12.75 -20.74
N LEU A 502 20.69 -13.29 -19.59
CA LEU A 502 21.49 -13.42 -18.37
C LEU A 502 22.85 -14.07 -18.63
N ALA A 503 23.92 -13.39 -18.18
CA ALA A 503 25.25 -13.94 -18.04
C ALA A 503 25.42 -14.48 -16.61
N GLY A 504 24.98 -15.72 -16.41
CA GLY A 504 25.09 -16.42 -15.15
C GLY A 504 26.52 -16.86 -14.80
N ASN A 505 26.64 -17.92 -14.01
CA ASN A 505 27.92 -18.41 -13.50
C ASN A 505 28.35 -19.76 -14.09
N GLN A 506 27.62 -20.28 -15.10
CA GLN A 506 27.91 -21.56 -15.75
C GLN A 506 28.74 -21.41 -17.05
N GLY A 507 28.86 -20.20 -17.60
CA GLY A 507 29.60 -19.92 -18.82
C GLY A 507 30.63 -18.80 -18.65
N PRO A 508 31.48 -18.56 -19.67
CA PRO A 508 32.20 -17.31 -19.79
C PRO A 508 31.21 -16.15 -19.80
N VAL A 509 31.61 -15.02 -19.25
CA VAL A 509 30.76 -13.83 -19.14
C VAL A 509 30.10 -13.41 -20.46
N ALA A 510 30.84 -13.51 -21.56
CA ALA A 510 30.35 -13.06 -22.87
C ALA A 510 29.15 -13.87 -23.37
N ASP A 511 28.96 -15.08 -22.84
CA ASP A 511 27.92 -16.02 -23.26
C ASP A 511 26.73 -15.99 -22.30
N ALA A 512 25.53 -16.13 -22.86
CA ALA A 512 24.34 -16.39 -22.05
C ALA A 512 24.54 -17.70 -21.28
N SER A 513 24.26 -17.69 -19.98
CA SER A 513 24.35 -18.91 -19.17
C SER A 513 23.46 -18.80 -17.94
N ASP A 514 23.03 -19.95 -17.43
CA ASP A 514 22.25 -20.01 -16.19
C ASP A 514 23.10 -19.51 -15.01
N TYR A 515 22.45 -18.92 -14.01
CA TYR A 515 23.06 -18.72 -12.70
C TYR A 515 22.57 -19.82 -11.76
N VAL A 516 23.50 -20.66 -11.31
CA VAL A 516 23.22 -21.83 -10.49
C VAL A 516 23.98 -21.72 -9.18
N TRP A 517 23.27 -21.85 -8.07
CA TRP A 517 23.88 -21.94 -6.75
C TRP A 517 23.23 -23.05 -5.94
N THR A 518 23.99 -23.55 -4.97
CA THR A 518 23.58 -24.67 -4.15
C THR A 518 23.76 -24.35 -2.68
N PHE A 519 22.84 -24.86 -1.87
CA PHE A 519 22.89 -24.70 -0.42
C PHE A 519 22.38 -25.95 0.29
N THR A 520 22.84 -26.18 1.51
CA THR A 520 22.42 -27.30 2.36
C THR A 520 21.68 -26.76 3.57
N THR A 521 20.48 -27.30 3.77
CA THR A 521 19.58 -26.84 4.83
C THR A 521 19.94 -27.42 6.20
N VAL A 522 19.61 -26.68 7.25
CA VAL A 522 19.66 -27.08 8.66
C VAL A 522 18.33 -26.73 9.33
N ALA A 523 18.17 -27.16 10.58
CA ALA A 523 17.02 -26.83 11.41
C ALA A 523 16.62 -25.35 11.29
N PRO A 524 15.30 -25.05 11.35
CA PRO A 524 14.81 -23.69 11.17
C PRO A 524 15.37 -22.75 12.23
N VAL A 525 15.62 -21.51 11.85
CA VAL A 525 15.90 -20.45 12.82
C VAL A 525 14.59 -20.07 13.49
N ALA A 526 14.61 -19.97 14.82
CA ALA A 526 13.44 -19.56 15.57
C ALA A 526 13.00 -18.16 15.15
N MET A 527 11.69 -17.97 14.98
CA MET A 527 11.14 -16.66 14.63
C MET A 527 11.54 -15.62 15.68
N ASN A 528 12.20 -14.57 15.21
CA ASN A 528 12.61 -13.42 16.00
C ASN A 528 12.25 -12.18 15.21
N ASN A 529 11.47 -11.32 15.83
CA ASN A 529 10.93 -10.14 15.16
C ASN A 529 12.04 -9.19 14.75
N ILE A 530 11.85 -8.57 13.58
CA ILE A 530 12.71 -7.48 13.13
C ILE A 530 12.35 -6.21 13.90
N SER A 531 13.29 -5.28 13.98
CA SER A 531 13.05 -3.98 14.61
C SER A 531 13.84 -2.87 13.95
N VAL A 532 13.26 -1.67 13.87
CA VAL A 532 13.97 -0.48 13.41
C VAL A 532 15.03 -0.07 14.43
N THR A 533 16.27 0.04 13.99
CA THR A 533 17.41 0.49 14.81
C THR A 533 17.65 1.99 14.73
N SER A 534 17.34 2.59 13.58
CA SER A 534 17.54 4.01 13.31
C SER A 534 16.66 4.50 12.17
N THR A 535 16.30 5.77 12.19
CA THR A 535 15.60 6.45 11.10
C THR A 535 16.33 7.72 10.69
N ASP A 536 16.12 8.12 9.45
CA ASP A 536 16.49 9.42 8.94
C ASP A 536 15.39 9.98 8.06
N PRO A 537 14.89 11.19 8.28
CA PRO A 537 15.25 12.07 9.38
C PRO A 537 15.00 11.43 10.76
N MET A 538 15.89 11.72 11.72
CA MET A 538 15.78 11.15 13.06
C MET A 538 14.51 11.63 13.77
N ASN A 539 13.89 10.74 14.56
CA ASN A 539 12.69 11.06 15.33
C ASN A 539 12.89 12.29 16.24
N ALA A 540 12.08 13.34 16.04
CA ALA A 540 12.09 14.58 16.80
C ALA A 540 13.48 15.28 16.86
N GLY A 541 14.29 15.14 15.80
CA GLY A 541 15.67 15.62 15.72
C GLY A 541 15.83 17.15 15.60
N MET A 542 16.94 17.67 16.16
CA MET A 542 17.36 19.08 16.22
C MET A 542 18.10 19.57 14.97
N LEU A 543 18.15 18.76 13.91
CA LEU A 543 18.85 19.03 12.66
C LEU A 543 17.85 19.41 11.58
N GLU A 544 18.26 20.35 10.75
CA GLU A 544 17.49 20.93 9.65
C GLU A 544 17.27 19.87 8.54
N VAL A 545 16.01 19.48 8.29
CA VAL A 545 15.64 18.52 7.24
C VAL A 545 15.31 19.27 5.94
N CYS A 546 15.98 18.92 4.86
CA CYS A 546 15.78 19.57 3.56
C CYS A 546 14.41 19.15 2.95
N PRO A 547 13.73 20.04 2.20
CA PRO A 547 12.49 19.72 1.48
C PRO A 547 12.57 18.53 0.51
N ASN A 548 13.77 18.20 0.02
CA ASN A 548 14.02 17.07 -0.88
C ASN A 548 14.58 15.83 -0.16
N ALA A 549 14.55 15.79 1.18
CA ALA A 549 15.09 14.66 1.93
C ALA A 549 14.28 13.38 1.66
N SER A 550 14.98 12.27 1.42
CA SER A 550 14.39 10.94 1.53
C SER A 550 14.16 10.59 2.99
N VAL A 551 13.27 9.63 3.23
CA VAL A 551 12.88 9.16 4.55
C VAL A 551 13.24 7.68 4.66
N ASN A 552 14.19 7.34 5.53
CA ASN A 552 14.85 6.06 5.62
C ASN A 552 14.64 5.41 6.98
N ALA A 553 14.72 4.08 7.02
CA ALA A 553 14.75 3.29 8.24
C ALA A 553 15.69 2.09 8.10
N SER A 554 16.58 1.92 9.06
CA SER A 554 17.48 0.76 9.15
C SER A 554 16.94 -0.26 10.15
N PHE A 555 17.11 -1.54 9.85
CA PHE A 555 16.54 -2.65 10.62
C PHE A 555 17.63 -3.56 11.22
N GLU A 556 17.39 -4.01 12.45
CA GLU A 556 18.01 -5.22 13.00
C GLU A 556 17.19 -6.43 12.53
N ILE A 557 17.86 -7.37 11.87
CA ILE A 557 17.26 -8.59 11.34
C ILE A 557 17.96 -9.78 12.02
N PRO A 558 17.41 -10.31 13.14
CA PRO A 558 18.10 -11.32 13.95
C PRO A 558 18.36 -12.64 13.24
N SER A 559 17.60 -12.96 12.20
CA SER A 559 17.79 -14.14 11.35
C SER A 559 19.08 -14.06 10.53
N GLY A 560 19.60 -12.84 10.32
CA GLY A 560 20.72 -12.58 9.42
C GLY A 560 20.34 -12.57 7.94
N SER A 561 19.05 -12.73 7.61
CA SER A 561 18.55 -12.54 6.24
C SER A 561 18.36 -11.05 5.93
N ARG A 562 17.83 -10.77 4.75
CA ARG A 562 17.46 -9.42 4.30
C ARG A 562 15.97 -9.17 4.55
N LEU A 563 15.57 -7.90 4.46
CA LEU A 563 14.16 -7.52 4.33
C LEU A 563 13.59 -8.15 3.07
N ASP A 564 12.33 -8.56 3.14
CA ASP A 564 11.58 -9.02 1.99
C ASP A 564 11.14 -7.80 1.17
N PRO A 565 11.70 -7.59 -0.05
CA PRO A 565 11.36 -6.44 -0.86
C PRO A 565 9.91 -6.43 -1.32
N THR A 566 9.18 -7.55 -1.24
CA THR A 566 7.75 -7.61 -1.57
C THR A 566 6.87 -6.98 -0.48
N THR A 567 7.36 -6.92 0.75
CA THR A 567 6.63 -6.38 1.91
C THR A 567 6.90 -4.90 2.18
N VAL A 568 7.77 -4.28 1.38
CA VAL A 568 8.20 -2.88 1.53
C VAL A 568 7.58 -2.05 0.41
N ASN A 569 6.52 -1.31 0.73
CA ASN A 569 5.72 -0.57 -0.26
C ASN A 569 4.93 0.58 0.39
N ASN A 570 4.11 1.29 -0.40
CA ASN A 570 3.33 2.45 0.03
C ASN A 570 2.26 2.15 1.09
N MET A 571 1.97 0.88 1.41
CA MET A 571 1.08 0.51 2.51
C MET A 571 1.86 0.26 3.80
N THR A 572 3.13 -0.11 3.70
CA THR A 572 3.97 -0.47 4.84
C THR A 572 4.94 0.62 5.26
N PHE A 573 5.20 1.61 4.41
CA PHE A 573 5.94 2.82 4.75
C PHE A 573 5.12 4.07 4.38
N LEU A 574 4.46 4.62 5.39
CA LEU A 574 3.55 5.75 5.26
C LEU A 574 4.27 7.04 5.66
N LEU A 575 4.00 8.13 4.95
CA LEU A 575 4.44 9.47 5.31
C LEU A 575 3.24 10.42 5.24
N VAL A 576 2.93 11.11 6.34
CA VAL A 576 1.79 12.04 6.43
C VAL A 576 2.18 13.32 7.14
N GLU A 577 1.46 14.43 6.90
CA GLU A 577 1.61 15.61 7.75
C GLU A 577 1.15 15.29 9.18
N ASP A 578 1.98 15.64 10.17
CA ASP A 578 1.70 15.29 11.57
C ASP A 578 0.42 15.96 12.08
N ALA A 579 0.26 17.24 11.73
CA ALA A 579 -0.89 18.07 12.13
C ALA A 579 -2.17 17.75 11.36
N ASN A 580 -2.06 17.15 10.16
CA ASN A 580 -3.20 16.75 9.34
C ASN A 580 -2.93 15.38 8.72
N PRO A 581 -3.25 14.28 9.41
CA PRO A 581 -2.98 12.92 8.93
C PRO A 581 -3.68 12.57 7.60
N MET A 582 -4.69 13.34 7.19
CA MET A 582 -5.34 13.17 5.88
C MET A 582 -4.47 13.67 4.71
N ASN A 583 -3.43 14.46 5.00
CA ASN A 583 -2.45 14.91 4.02
C ASN A 583 -1.30 13.89 3.98
N SER A 584 -1.47 12.80 3.23
CA SER A 584 -0.39 11.84 2.97
C SER A 584 0.57 12.37 1.90
N VAL A 585 1.86 12.17 2.13
CA VAL A 585 2.90 12.35 1.12
C VAL A 585 2.96 11.09 0.29
N LEU A 586 2.85 11.25 -1.02
CA LEU A 586 3.01 10.16 -1.96
C LEU A 586 4.51 9.95 -2.19
N ALA A 587 4.96 8.71 -2.05
CA ALA A 587 6.30 8.35 -2.46
C ALA A 587 6.39 8.34 -3.99
N GLU A 588 7.49 8.86 -4.52
CA GLU A 588 7.99 8.52 -5.84
C GLU A 588 8.32 7.02 -5.82
N SER A 589 9.30 6.63 -5.01
CA SER A 589 9.73 5.25 -4.83
C SER A 589 9.87 4.89 -3.36
N ILE A 590 9.75 3.59 -3.07
CA ILE A 590 10.21 3.00 -1.82
C ILE A 590 11.15 1.84 -2.17
N GLU A 591 12.36 1.92 -1.66
CA GLU A 591 13.46 1.06 -2.08
C GLU A 591 14.07 0.34 -0.88
N VAL A 592 14.39 -0.93 -1.08
CA VAL A 592 15.27 -1.68 -0.17
C VAL A 592 16.68 -1.59 -0.71
N ASP A 593 17.62 -1.18 0.13
CA ASP A 593 19.04 -1.12 -0.23
C ASP A 593 19.54 -2.46 -0.80
N VAL A 594 20.17 -2.41 -1.97
CA VAL A 594 20.65 -3.59 -2.69
C VAL A 594 21.86 -4.23 -2.01
N ASP A 595 22.70 -3.45 -1.33
CA ASP A 595 23.96 -3.95 -0.76
C ASP A 595 23.72 -4.84 0.46
N THR A 596 22.90 -4.36 1.40
CA THR A 596 22.68 -5.03 2.68
C THR A 596 21.28 -5.62 2.81
N GLY A 597 20.28 -5.05 2.15
CA GLY A 597 18.88 -5.42 2.32
C GLY A 597 18.32 -5.11 3.71
N THR A 598 18.97 -4.23 4.49
CA THR A 598 18.59 -3.90 5.87
C THR A 598 18.04 -2.49 6.02
N VAL A 599 18.04 -1.71 4.95
CA VAL A 599 17.58 -0.32 4.98
C VAL A 599 16.51 -0.11 3.93
N VAL A 600 15.44 0.57 4.34
CA VAL A 600 14.36 1.02 3.46
C VAL A 600 14.46 2.54 3.30
N THR A 601 14.25 3.02 2.08
CA THR A 601 14.24 4.44 1.68
C THR A 601 12.92 4.77 1.03
N LEU A 602 12.23 5.82 1.48
CA LEU A 602 11.09 6.44 0.82
C LEU A 602 11.55 7.77 0.21
N ILE A 603 11.37 7.93 -1.09
CA ILE A 603 11.66 9.19 -1.80
C ILE A 603 10.32 9.89 -2.05
N PRO A 604 10.08 11.10 -1.51
CA PRO A 604 8.85 11.84 -1.78
C PRO A 604 8.71 12.21 -3.27
N LYS A 605 7.52 12.03 -3.85
CA LYS A 605 7.19 12.42 -5.23
C LYS A 605 7.33 13.91 -5.50
N ASP A 606 6.94 14.69 -4.52
CA ASP A 606 7.05 16.14 -4.54
C ASP A 606 7.96 16.60 -3.41
N GLN A 607 8.64 17.74 -3.61
CA GLN A 607 9.37 18.39 -2.53
C GLN A 607 8.43 18.63 -1.35
N LEU A 608 8.85 18.20 -0.17
CA LEU A 608 8.14 18.38 1.08
C LEU A 608 8.09 19.88 1.42
N PRO A 609 6.90 20.50 1.54
CA PRO A 609 6.82 21.91 1.91
C PRO A 609 7.62 22.26 3.18
N GLU A 610 8.21 23.45 3.18
CA GLU A 610 9.04 23.98 4.27
C GLU A 610 8.23 24.23 5.55
N ASP A 611 8.89 24.12 6.72
CA ASP A 611 8.30 24.34 8.05
C ASP A 611 7.10 23.41 8.35
N VAL A 612 7.04 22.25 7.71
CA VAL A 612 6.00 21.23 7.91
C VAL A 612 6.57 20.06 8.71
N THR A 613 5.87 19.67 9.78
CA THR A 613 6.18 18.45 10.51
C THR A 613 5.48 17.27 9.86
N TYR A 614 6.25 16.27 9.48
CA TYR A 614 5.79 15.00 8.97
C TYR A 614 5.88 13.91 10.03
N ARG A 615 4.99 12.93 9.92
CA ARG A 615 4.99 11.67 10.65
C ARG A 615 5.18 10.54 9.65
N ALA A 616 6.25 9.79 9.82
CA ALA A 616 6.51 8.56 9.10
C ALA A 616 6.11 7.37 9.97
N THR A 617 5.54 6.34 9.33
CA THR A 617 5.09 5.10 9.98
C THR A 617 5.55 3.92 9.15
N LEU A 618 6.30 3.02 9.78
CA LEU A 618 6.47 1.66 9.28
C LEU A 618 5.42 0.76 9.92
N VAL A 619 4.61 0.10 9.09
CA VAL A 619 3.50 -0.75 9.55
C VAL A 619 4.03 -2.11 9.98
N ALA A 620 3.53 -2.58 11.10
CA ALA A 620 3.84 -3.86 11.72
C ALA A 620 2.76 -4.92 11.51
N GLY A 621 3.05 -6.14 11.97
CA GLY A 621 2.11 -7.27 11.96
C GLY A 621 2.04 -8.00 10.63
N ALA A 622 0.90 -8.68 10.42
CA ALA A 622 0.72 -9.64 9.33
C ALA A 622 0.85 -9.03 7.93
N ASP A 623 0.51 -7.76 7.78
CA ASP A 623 0.58 -7.03 6.50
C ASP A 623 1.72 -5.99 6.49
N GLY A 624 2.57 -6.01 7.53
CA GLY A 624 3.67 -5.07 7.72
C GLY A 624 4.98 -5.50 7.05
N VAL A 625 6.05 -4.75 7.34
CA VAL A 625 7.41 -5.06 6.85
C VAL A 625 7.92 -6.37 7.46
N LYS A 626 8.53 -7.23 6.65
CA LYS A 626 9.07 -8.53 7.06
C LYS A 626 10.48 -8.81 6.51
N ASP A 627 11.14 -9.81 7.07
CA ASP A 627 12.34 -10.42 6.48
C ASP A 627 12.02 -11.59 5.54
N LEU A 628 13.03 -12.07 4.83
CA LEU A 628 12.99 -13.22 3.91
C LEU A 628 12.83 -14.60 4.59
N MET A 629 12.37 -14.68 5.85
CA MET A 629 11.99 -15.97 6.44
C MET A 629 10.61 -16.42 5.94
N VAL A 630 10.26 -17.70 6.13
CA VAL A 630 8.99 -18.29 5.72
C VAL A 630 8.34 -19.02 6.93
N PRO A 631 7.28 -18.47 7.54
CA PRO A 631 6.74 -17.13 7.31
C PRO A 631 7.74 -16.04 7.74
N GLY A 632 7.66 -14.86 7.10
CA GLY A 632 8.55 -13.74 7.37
C GLY A 632 8.45 -13.27 8.82
N ASN A 633 9.58 -12.97 9.45
CA ASN A 633 9.59 -12.36 10.76
C ASN A 633 9.06 -10.93 10.65
N GLU A 634 8.05 -10.63 11.46
CA GLU A 634 7.33 -9.37 11.39
C GLU A 634 7.94 -8.35 12.36
N MET A 635 7.77 -7.07 12.06
CA MET A 635 7.83 -6.05 13.09
C MET A 635 6.57 -6.16 13.98
N LEU A 636 6.69 -6.06 15.31
CA LEU A 636 5.54 -6.30 16.22
C LEU A 636 4.63 -5.10 16.46
N GLU A 637 5.20 -3.91 16.41
CA GLU A 637 4.50 -2.66 16.66
C GLU A 637 4.92 -1.65 15.60
N ASP A 638 3.98 -0.83 15.14
CA ASP A 638 4.25 0.21 14.17
C ASP A 638 5.39 1.09 14.67
N TYR A 639 6.39 1.32 13.82
CA TYR A 639 7.46 2.23 14.15
C TYR A 639 7.11 3.62 13.61
N VAL A 640 6.78 4.54 14.51
CA VAL A 640 6.34 5.88 14.18
C VAL A 640 7.39 6.91 14.60
N TRP A 641 7.75 7.81 13.70
CA TRP A 641 8.63 8.94 14.00
C TRP A 641 8.18 10.22 13.31
N THR A 642 8.62 11.36 13.83
CA THR A 642 8.34 12.67 13.24
C THR A 642 9.60 13.45 12.93
N PHE A 643 9.51 14.32 11.93
CA PHE A 643 10.57 15.27 11.55
C PHE A 643 9.96 16.53 10.95
N THR A 644 10.72 17.63 10.95
CA THR A 644 10.26 18.93 10.42
C THR A 644 11.21 19.42 9.34
N THR A 645 10.67 19.75 8.17
CA THR A 645 11.41 20.37 7.07
C THR A 645 11.74 21.83 7.39
N VAL A 646 12.86 22.33 6.89
CA VAL A 646 13.25 23.74 7.00
C VAL A 646 13.75 24.28 5.66
N PRO A 647 13.90 25.61 5.49
CA PRO A 647 14.50 26.16 4.28
C PRO A 647 15.93 25.66 4.06
N ALA A 648 16.27 25.34 2.80
CA ALA A 648 17.60 24.83 2.45
C ALA A 648 18.73 25.81 2.85
N VAL A 649 19.64 25.37 3.73
CA VAL A 649 20.88 26.06 4.09
C VAL A 649 22.10 25.12 3.92
N GLU A 650 23.32 25.59 4.25
CA GLU A 650 24.64 24.91 4.06
C GLU A 650 24.73 23.43 4.52
N SER A 651 23.73 22.88 5.24
CA SER A 651 23.59 21.48 5.66
C SER A 651 23.00 20.53 4.60
N CYS A 652 22.46 21.05 3.49
CA CYS A 652 21.85 20.27 2.40
C CYS A 652 22.84 20.03 1.24
N LEU A 653 23.94 19.31 1.48
CA LEU A 653 24.89 18.99 0.41
C LEU A 653 24.31 17.90 -0.51
N GLU A 654 24.17 18.21 -1.78
CA GLU A 654 23.88 17.21 -2.82
C GLU A 654 25.19 16.53 -3.27
N PRO A 655 25.17 15.21 -3.56
CA PRO A 655 26.31 14.52 -4.15
C PRO A 655 26.73 15.19 -5.45
N VAL A 656 28.04 15.32 -5.67
CA VAL A 656 28.54 15.89 -6.93
C VAL A 656 28.34 14.88 -8.05
N ASN A 657 27.54 15.26 -9.05
CA ASN A 657 27.28 14.43 -10.23
C ASN A 657 28.58 14.23 -11.05
N LEU A 658 28.95 12.97 -11.26
CA LEU A 658 30.16 12.57 -12.00
C LEU A 658 29.93 12.47 -13.51
N GLN A 659 28.68 12.53 -13.99
CA GLN A 659 28.30 12.45 -15.41
C GLN A 659 29.01 11.26 -16.10
N SER A 660 29.67 11.47 -17.24
CA SER A 660 30.33 10.39 -17.98
C SER A 660 31.54 9.78 -17.26
N ALA A 661 32.01 10.38 -16.16
CA ALA A 661 33.05 9.78 -15.31
C ALA A 661 32.51 8.72 -14.33
N ALA A 662 31.19 8.66 -14.13
CA ALA A 662 30.54 7.76 -13.17
C ALA A 662 30.85 6.25 -13.38
N PRO A 663 30.86 5.67 -14.60
CA PRO A 663 31.12 4.24 -14.74
C PRO A 663 32.59 3.84 -14.51
N PHE A 664 33.52 4.80 -14.41
CA PHE A 664 34.95 4.52 -14.31
C PHE A 664 35.39 4.17 -12.89
N GLY A 665 35.87 2.93 -12.70
CA GLY A 665 36.56 2.52 -11.48
C GLY A 665 37.96 3.11 -11.39
N THR A 666 38.63 3.28 -12.53
CA THR A 666 39.95 3.93 -12.59
C THR A 666 40.09 4.84 -13.81
N PHE A 667 40.74 6.00 -13.63
CA PHE A 667 41.06 6.90 -14.72
C PHE A 667 42.49 7.44 -14.60
N GLY A 668 43.34 7.14 -15.58
CA GLY A 668 44.79 7.40 -15.57
C GLY A 668 45.24 8.68 -16.28
N GLY A 669 44.43 9.74 -16.25
CA GLY A 669 44.76 11.03 -16.88
C GLY A 669 45.36 10.89 -18.27
N THR A 670 46.47 11.59 -18.52
CA THR A 670 47.25 11.47 -19.77
C THR A 670 48.38 10.43 -19.72
N ALA A 671 48.69 9.90 -18.53
CA ALA A 671 49.86 9.05 -18.30
C ALA A 671 49.54 7.55 -18.26
N GLY A 672 48.26 7.17 -18.31
CA GLY A 672 47.79 5.80 -18.37
C GLY A 672 47.60 5.14 -17.00
N VAL A 673 47.30 3.84 -17.03
CA VAL A 673 47.01 3.03 -15.84
C VAL A 673 47.93 1.81 -15.83
N THR A 674 48.56 1.53 -14.70
CA THR A 674 49.52 0.42 -14.54
C THR A 674 49.04 -0.54 -13.47
N ASN A 675 48.93 -1.81 -13.82
CA ASN A 675 48.78 -2.89 -12.86
C ASN A 675 50.08 -3.70 -12.73
N GLU A 676 50.43 -4.03 -11.50
CA GLU A 676 51.57 -4.92 -11.17
C GLU A 676 51.15 -6.15 -10.34
N GLY A 677 49.84 -6.44 -10.26
CA GLY A 677 49.27 -7.57 -9.50
C GLY A 677 48.54 -8.61 -10.35
N LEU A 678 48.35 -9.81 -9.81
CA LEU A 678 47.62 -10.93 -10.43
C LEU A 678 46.17 -11.06 -9.94
N LEU A 679 45.84 -10.39 -8.85
CA LEU A 679 44.53 -10.44 -8.21
C LEU A 679 43.80 -9.10 -8.33
N THR A 680 44.21 -8.27 -9.28
CA THR A 680 43.57 -6.98 -9.55
C THR A 680 42.30 -7.21 -10.34
N ILE A 681 41.17 -6.68 -9.86
CA ILE A 681 39.87 -6.75 -10.52
C ILE A 681 39.24 -5.35 -10.49
N ILE A 682 38.84 -4.84 -11.65
CA ILE A 682 38.09 -3.60 -11.79
C ILE A 682 36.66 -3.96 -12.19
N ASN A 683 35.72 -3.83 -11.24
CA ASN A 683 34.28 -3.95 -11.48
C ASN A 683 33.74 -2.57 -11.89
N GLY A 684 34.01 -2.21 -13.15
CA GLY A 684 33.67 -0.94 -13.78
C GLY A 684 34.60 -0.65 -14.96
N ASP A 685 34.47 0.54 -15.54
CA ASP A 685 35.29 0.96 -16.67
C ASP A 685 36.67 1.46 -16.25
N LEU A 686 37.62 1.42 -17.19
CA LEU A 686 38.96 1.99 -17.05
C LEU A 686 39.23 2.98 -18.20
N GLY A 687 39.82 4.13 -17.87
CA GLY A 687 40.02 5.21 -18.84
C GLY A 687 41.39 5.86 -18.80
N THR A 688 41.83 6.38 -19.95
CA THR A 688 42.90 7.37 -20.06
C THR A 688 42.77 8.13 -21.38
N THR A 689 43.14 9.42 -21.40
CA THR A 689 43.27 10.17 -22.65
C THR A 689 44.61 9.88 -23.36
N GLY A 690 45.44 9.01 -22.79
CA GLY A 690 46.68 8.52 -23.38
C GLY A 690 46.45 7.35 -24.34
N ALA A 691 47.48 7.02 -25.12
CA ALA A 691 47.44 5.89 -26.04
C ALA A 691 47.29 4.54 -25.29
N SER A 692 46.68 3.53 -25.92
CA SER A 692 46.48 2.20 -25.31
C SER A 692 47.76 1.57 -24.75
N THR A 693 48.93 1.89 -25.30
CA THR A 693 50.24 1.41 -24.80
C THR A 693 50.62 1.93 -23.41
N LEU A 694 49.90 2.94 -22.90
CA LEU A 694 50.08 3.47 -21.55
C LEU A 694 49.19 2.77 -20.52
N VAL A 695 48.27 1.90 -20.96
CA VAL A 695 47.60 0.94 -20.11
C VAL A 695 48.44 -0.34 -20.11
N THR A 696 48.81 -0.82 -18.91
CA THR A 696 49.68 -1.99 -18.77
C THR A 696 49.19 -2.92 -17.66
N GLY A 697 49.28 -4.23 -17.89
CA GLY A 697 48.89 -5.24 -16.92
C GLY A 697 47.39 -5.49 -16.81
N PHE A 698 46.62 -5.28 -17.88
CA PHE A 698 45.17 -5.52 -17.85
C PHE A 698 44.71 -6.39 -19.01
N VAL A 699 43.63 -7.13 -18.74
CA VAL A 699 42.79 -7.81 -19.72
C VAL A 699 41.37 -7.30 -19.53
N SER A 700 40.74 -6.80 -20.60
CA SER A 700 39.32 -6.48 -20.61
C SER A 700 38.52 -7.53 -21.37
N GLU A 701 37.22 -7.61 -21.12
CA GLU A 701 36.31 -8.46 -21.89
C GLU A 701 36.10 -7.90 -23.32
N PRO A 702 36.08 -8.74 -24.39
CA PRO A 702 36.06 -10.21 -24.38
C PRO A 702 37.45 -10.89 -24.43
N GLY A 703 38.53 -10.21 -24.05
CA GLY A 703 39.89 -10.78 -23.97
C GLY A 703 41.00 -9.86 -24.52
N CYS A 704 40.83 -8.55 -24.42
CA CYS A 704 41.79 -7.58 -24.94
C CYS A 704 42.94 -7.34 -23.98
N GLU A 705 44.15 -7.66 -24.43
CA GLU A 705 45.36 -7.59 -23.61
C GLU A 705 46.08 -6.25 -23.74
N TYR A 706 46.40 -5.64 -22.60
CA TYR A 706 47.12 -4.38 -22.49
C TYR A 706 48.47 -4.60 -21.82
N THR A 707 49.49 -4.94 -22.62
CA THR A 707 50.88 -5.17 -22.18
C THR A 707 50.97 -6.03 -20.91
N ILE A 708 50.49 -7.28 -21.00
CA ILE A 708 50.49 -8.22 -19.88
C ILE A 708 51.77 -9.06 -19.80
N THR A 709 52.06 -9.52 -18.60
CA THR A 709 53.06 -10.54 -18.27
C THR A 709 52.45 -11.55 -17.31
N THR A 710 53.13 -12.65 -17.04
CA THR A 710 52.68 -13.66 -16.07
C THR A 710 52.63 -13.18 -14.61
N LEU A 711 52.96 -11.91 -14.34
CA LEU A 711 53.04 -11.35 -12.98
C LEU A 711 52.11 -10.15 -12.78
N ASN A 712 51.38 -9.69 -13.80
CA ASN A 712 50.59 -8.47 -13.72
C ASN A 712 49.29 -8.54 -14.55
N GLU A 713 48.65 -9.69 -14.60
CA GLU A 713 47.42 -9.90 -15.38
C GLU A 713 46.17 -9.56 -14.53
N GLY A 714 45.76 -8.30 -14.55
CA GLY A 714 44.55 -7.83 -13.87
C GLY A 714 43.33 -7.87 -14.78
N GLN A 715 42.14 -8.05 -14.22
CA GLN A 715 40.88 -8.12 -14.97
C GLN A 715 40.10 -6.81 -14.89
N VAL A 716 39.49 -6.42 -16.01
CA VAL A 716 38.50 -5.33 -16.09
C VAL A 716 37.18 -5.92 -16.57
N ASN A 717 36.17 -5.86 -15.70
CA ASN A 717 34.81 -6.36 -15.96
C ASN A 717 33.90 -5.31 -16.62
N GLY A 718 34.46 -4.15 -16.98
CA GLY A 718 33.89 -3.15 -17.88
C GLY A 718 34.75 -2.97 -19.14
N LYS A 719 34.64 -1.81 -19.79
CA LYS A 719 35.40 -1.45 -21.00
C LYS A 719 36.64 -0.62 -20.68
N ILE A 720 37.62 -0.66 -21.59
CA ILE A 720 38.84 0.15 -21.51
C ILE A 720 38.82 1.22 -22.61
N TYR A 721 38.77 2.49 -22.18
CA TYR A 721 38.72 3.65 -23.07
C TYR A 721 40.07 4.36 -23.15
N THR A 722 40.67 4.35 -24.33
CA THR A 722 42.01 4.88 -24.60
C THR A 722 42.08 5.64 -25.92
N ALA A 723 43.11 6.47 -26.08
CA ALA A 723 43.46 7.05 -27.37
C ALA A 723 44.13 6.01 -28.30
N PRO A 724 44.12 6.25 -29.63
CA PRO A 724 44.81 5.39 -30.58
C PRO A 724 46.30 5.21 -30.32
N PRO A 725 46.88 4.08 -30.76
CA PRO A 725 46.25 2.98 -31.53
C PRO A 725 45.61 1.89 -30.66
N PRO A 726 44.90 0.92 -31.28
CA PRO A 726 44.44 -0.29 -30.60
C PRO A 726 45.58 -1.04 -29.88
N PRO A 727 45.30 -1.68 -28.72
CA PRO A 727 46.32 -2.34 -27.90
C PRO A 727 46.93 -3.56 -28.60
N THR A 728 46.11 -4.30 -29.33
CA THR A 728 46.52 -5.46 -30.13
C THR A 728 45.76 -5.50 -31.44
N VAL A 729 46.26 -6.29 -32.40
CA VAL A 729 45.55 -6.55 -33.67
C VAL A 729 44.22 -7.30 -33.48
N ALA A 730 44.05 -7.99 -32.35
CA ALA A 730 42.83 -8.74 -32.03
C ALA A 730 41.73 -7.85 -31.44
N CYS A 731 42.06 -6.60 -31.08
CA CYS A 731 41.15 -5.67 -30.42
C CYS A 731 41.00 -4.37 -31.20
N PRO A 732 40.56 -4.40 -32.46
CA PRO A 732 40.46 -3.21 -33.32
C PRO A 732 39.42 -2.19 -32.83
N GLN A 733 38.49 -2.60 -31.96
CA GLN A 733 37.46 -1.74 -31.38
C GLN A 733 37.99 -0.84 -30.25
N ASP A 734 39.11 -1.20 -29.62
CA ASP A 734 39.73 -0.42 -28.53
C ASP A 734 40.77 0.53 -29.09
N GLY A 735 41.10 1.61 -28.37
CA GLY A 735 42.11 2.57 -28.82
C GLY A 735 41.76 3.19 -30.17
N THR A 736 40.54 3.69 -30.31
CA THR A 736 40.01 4.36 -31.50
C THR A 736 39.73 5.84 -31.20
N ALA A 737 39.41 6.62 -32.23
CA ALA A 737 38.99 8.02 -32.03
C ALA A 737 37.68 8.13 -31.24
N VAL A 738 36.83 7.10 -31.25
CA VAL A 738 35.57 7.07 -30.48
C VAL A 738 35.86 6.83 -29.00
N THR A 739 36.69 5.83 -28.69
CA THR A 739 37.09 5.57 -27.29
C THR A 739 37.89 6.73 -26.71
N GLU A 740 38.68 7.42 -27.54
CA GLU A 740 39.37 8.67 -27.16
C GLU A 740 38.38 9.77 -26.79
N ALA A 741 37.33 9.98 -27.59
CA ALA A 741 36.33 11.02 -27.32
C ALA A 741 35.59 10.78 -26.00
N ILE A 742 35.20 9.52 -25.73
CA ILE A 742 34.57 9.12 -24.46
C ILE A 742 35.53 9.38 -23.29
N ALA A 743 36.79 8.96 -23.41
CA ALA A 743 37.79 9.19 -22.36
C ALA A 743 38.06 10.69 -22.14
N ILE A 744 38.05 11.52 -23.19
CA ILE A 744 38.20 12.98 -23.07
C ILE A 744 37.02 13.57 -22.29
N GLN A 745 35.79 13.18 -22.60
CA GLN A 745 34.61 13.69 -21.91
C GLN A 745 34.61 13.27 -20.44
N ALA A 746 34.87 11.99 -20.14
CA ALA A 746 34.98 11.51 -18.77
C ALA A 746 36.05 12.25 -17.96
N ARG A 747 37.20 12.59 -18.57
CA ARG A 747 38.23 13.41 -17.92
C ARG A 747 37.74 14.83 -17.62
N LEU A 748 36.98 15.44 -18.54
CA LEU A 748 36.43 16.79 -18.37
C LEU A 748 35.38 16.81 -17.26
N ASP A 749 34.50 15.81 -17.20
CA ASP A 749 33.47 15.71 -16.17
C ASP A 749 34.09 15.43 -14.79
N ALA A 750 35.13 14.60 -14.73
CA ALA A 750 35.92 14.40 -13.51
C ALA A 750 36.64 15.68 -13.07
N GLU A 751 37.10 16.51 -14.02
CA GLU A 751 37.70 17.82 -13.75
C GLU A 751 36.66 18.83 -13.25
N GLU A 752 35.45 18.82 -13.81
CA GLU A 752 34.32 19.63 -13.31
C GLU A 752 33.92 19.22 -11.89
N ALA A 753 33.79 17.92 -11.62
CA ALA A 753 33.53 17.40 -10.29
C ALA A 753 34.62 17.79 -9.29
N TYR A 754 35.89 17.68 -9.68
CA TYR A 754 37.02 18.15 -8.87
C TYR A 754 36.90 19.64 -8.53
N ILE A 755 36.60 20.48 -9.54
CA ILE A 755 36.44 21.93 -9.37
C ILE A 755 35.27 22.24 -8.44
N ALA A 756 34.13 21.56 -8.59
CA ALA A 756 32.95 21.71 -7.73
C ALA A 756 33.26 21.41 -6.27
N LEU A 757 34.06 20.37 -6.01
CA LEU A 757 34.47 19.95 -4.67
C LEU A 757 35.52 20.87 -4.02
N THR A 758 36.11 21.83 -4.75
CA THR A 758 37.16 22.69 -4.17
C THR A 758 36.62 23.64 -3.10
N PRO A 759 37.46 24.08 -2.13
CA PRO A 759 37.06 25.08 -1.14
C PRO A 759 36.55 26.41 -1.71
N ALA A 760 36.84 26.71 -2.98
CA ALA A 760 36.39 27.92 -3.65
C ALA A 760 34.92 27.83 -4.09
N ASN A 761 34.46 26.64 -4.49
CA ASN A 761 33.10 26.40 -4.99
C ASN A 761 32.21 25.72 -3.94
N MET A 762 32.81 25.03 -2.98
CA MET A 762 32.15 24.39 -1.84
C MET A 762 32.86 24.82 -0.54
N PRO A 763 32.66 26.07 -0.09
CA PRO A 763 33.29 26.61 1.12
C PRO A 763 32.68 25.99 2.40
N GLY A 764 33.30 26.26 3.56
CA GLY A 764 32.76 25.85 4.87
C GLY A 764 33.42 24.62 5.50
N GLY A 765 34.48 24.09 4.89
CA GLY A 765 35.17 22.89 5.37
C GLY A 765 35.69 22.98 6.81
N GLN A 766 35.30 22.03 7.65
CA GLN A 766 35.74 21.92 9.03
C GLN A 766 37.10 21.23 9.14
N ASN A 767 37.92 21.62 10.13
CA ASN A 767 39.13 20.88 10.46
C ASN A 767 38.79 19.80 11.51
N PRO A 768 38.89 18.50 11.18
CA PRO A 768 38.60 17.42 12.14
C PRO A 768 39.67 17.24 13.24
N GLY A 769 40.79 17.96 13.15
CA GLY A 769 41.88 17.94 14.13
C GLY A 769 43.02 17.00 13.73
N ASN A 770 44.27 17.48 13.85
CA ASN A 770 45.54 16.74 13.67
C ASN A 770 45.87 16.19 12.27
N GLU A 771 45.05 16.45 11.25
CA GLU A 771 45.28 16.05 9.84
C GLU A 771 45.37 14.52 9.65
N ASN A 772 45.17 13.74 10.72
CA ASN A 772 45.08 12.30 10.74
C ASN A 772 43.66 11.91 11.13
N LEU A 773 42.93 11.31 10.20
CA LEU A 773 41.54 10.89 10.38
C LEU A 773 41.43 9.51 11.02
N GLY A 774 42.54 8.79 11.20
CA GLY A 774 42.53 7.47 11.80
C GLY A 774 42.00 7.47 13.23
N GLY A 775 41.05 6.59 13.52
CA GLY A 775 40.36 6.47 14.81
C GLY A 775 39.27 7.51 15.06
N LEU A 776 38.94 8.36 14.09
CA LEU A 776 37.83 9.31 14.20
C LEU A 776 36.52 8.69 13.71
N THR A 777 35.41 9.21 14.24
CA THR A 777 34.07 9.04 13.70
C THR A 777 33.57 10.40 13.22
N LEU A 778 33.28 10.54 11.93
CA LEU A 778 32.89 11.82 11.32
C LEU A 778 31.45 11.76 10.81
N ALA A 779 30.66 12.77 11.20
CA ALA A 779 29.32 13.01 10.68
C ALA A 779 29.37 13.57 9.24
N PRO A 780 28.25 13.64 8.50
CA PRO A 780 28.21 14.18 7.14
C PRO A 780 28.68 15.64 7.10
N GLY A 781 29.32 16.06 6.00
CA GLY A 781 29.76 17.44 5.81
C GLY A 781 31.07 17.60 5.04
N ILE A 782 31.52 18.86 4.97
CA ILE A 782 32.76 19.26 4.30
C ILE A 782 33.89 19.32 5.33
N TYR A 783 35.02 18.68 5.02
CA TYR A 783 36.22 18.62 5.85
C TYR A 783 37.42 19.14 5.08
N GLN A 784 38.15 20.11 5.64
CA GLN A 784 39.31 20.72 5.00
C GLN A 784 40.59 20.49 5.79
N ALA A 785 41.63 20.00 5.10
CA ALA A 785 42.97 19.81 5.67
C ALA A 785 43.69 21.15 5.78
N GLN A 786 43.97 21.64 6.99
CA GLN A 786 44.63 22.94 7.18
C GLN A 786 46.12 22.90 6.81
N SER A 787 46.80 21.77 7.02
CA SER A 787 48.16 21.59 6.50
C SER A 787 48.20 21.23 5.01
N GLY A 788 47.03 21.07 4.40
CA GLY A 788 46.87 20.71 3.00
C GLY A 788 46.94 19.22 2.70
N ALA A 789 47.00 18.33 3.69
CA ALA A 789 47.08 16.89 3.48
C ALA A 789 46.31 16.13 4.55
N PHE A 790 45.54 15.11 4.16
CA PHE A 790 44.97 14.15 5.10
C PHE A 790 45.74 12.85 5.11
N ARG A 791 45.78 12.21 6.27
CA ARG A 791 46.23 10.82 6.43
C ARG A 791 45.20 10.01 7.21
N ILE A 792 45.18 8.70 7.01
CA ILE A 792 44.43 7.73 7.82
C ILE A 792 45.45 6.70 8.30
N GLN A 793 45.91 6.85 9.53
CA GLN A 793 46.99 6.05 10.12
C GLN A 793 46.75 5.77 11.61
N GLY A 794 47.08 4.56 12.05
CA GLY A 794 47.02 4.16 13.47
C GLY A 794 45.64 3.78 13.99
N GLY A 795 44.64 3.72 13.11
CA GLY A 795 43.26 3.29 13.36
C GLY A 795 42.36 3.62 12.17
N ASP A 796 41.26 2.89 12.04
CA ASP A 796 40.29 3.05 10.95
C ASP A 796 39.51 4.36 11.08
N LEU A 797 39.10 4.95 9.96
CA LEU A 797 38.18 6.08 9.93
C LEU A 797 36.74 5.55 9.86
N THR A 798 35.86 6.01 10.73
CA THR A 798 34.43 5.71 10.65
C THR A 798 33.68 6.93 10.10
N LEU A 799 32.85 6.72 9.08
CA LEU A 799 31.90 7.71 8.57
C LEU A 799 30.50 7.27 9.01
N ASP A 800 29.85 8.15 9.74
CA ASP A 800 28.56 7.89 10.38
C ASP A 800 27.51 8.79 9.73
N ALA A 801 26.66 8.19 8.90
CA ALA A 801 25.55 8.88 8.23
C ALA A 801 24.48 9.37 9.20
N GLN A 802 24.49 8.91 10.44
CA GLN A 802 23.48 9.21 11.45
C GLN A 802 22.06 8.84 10.98
N GLY A 803 21.95 7.82 10.13
CA GLY A 803 20.74 7.33 9.49
C GLY A 803 20.56 7.80 8.04
N ASN A 804 21.29 8.84 7.60
CA ASN A 804 21.08 9.48 6.31
C ASN A 804 21.82 8.79 5.16
N GLN A 805 21.08 8.06 4.31
CA GLN A 805 21.67 7.40 3.14
C GLN A 805 22.17 8.37 2.07
N ASN A 806 21.58 9.56 1.99
CA ASN A 806 22.03 10.65 1.13
C ASN A 806 23.10 11.51 1.80
N ALA A 807 23.63 11.10 2.96
CA ALA A 807 24.69 11.81 3.63
C ALA A 807 25.91 11.98 2.72
N VAL A 808 26.35 13.22 2.56
CA VAL A 808 27.52 13.56 1.74
C VAL A 808 28.71 13.89 2.63
N TRP A 809 29.87 13.31 2.29
CA TRP A 809 31.16 13.72 2.84
C TRP A 809 32.05 14.27 1.76
N VAL A 810 32.63 15.45 2.00
CA VAL A 810 33.60 16.05 1.08
C VAL A 810 34.89 16.34 1.83
N PHE A 811 35.96 15.62 1.49
CA PHE A 811 37.30 15.83 2.04
C PHE A 811 38.14 16.64 1.07
N GLN A 812 38.47 17.88 1.45
CA GLN A 812 39.23 18.84 0.68
C GLN A 812 40.67 18.92 1.18
N MET A 813 41.64 18.65 0.30
CA MET A 813 43.06 18.80 0.65
C MET A 813 43.87 19.37 -0.51
N ALA A 814 44.76 20.32 -0.20
CA ALA A 814 45.56 21.03 -1.21
C ALA A 814 46.71 20.18 -1.81
N THR A 815 47.07 19.06 -1.17
CA THR A 815 48.17 18.19 -1.54
C THR A 815 47.75 16.73 -1.45
N THR A 816 48.30 15.93 -0.53
CA THR A 816 48.22 14.47 -0.58
C THR A 816 47.15 13.86 0.32
N LEU A 817 46.67 12.67 -0.09
CA LEU A 817 45.97 11.72 0.77
C LEU A 817 46.88 10.51 1.04
N THR A 818 46.99 10.07 2.29
CA THR A 818 47.76 8.86 2.64
C THR A 818 46.98 7.94 3.57
N VAL A 819 46.62 6.75 3.11
CA VAL A 819 45.93 5.71 3.89
C VAL A 819 46.89 4.56 4.15
N GLY A 820 46.98 4.09 5.40
CA GLY A 820 47.92 3.04 5.79
C GLY A 820 49.27 3.55 6.30
N GLY A 821 49.90 2.74 7.16
CA GLY A 821 51.25 2.98 7.70
C GLY A 821 52.33 2.12 7.03
N PRO A 822 53.63 2.38 7.29
CA PRO A 822 54.70 1.53 6.75
C PRO A 822 54.71 0.14 7.41
N GLY A 823 54.78 -0.91 6.59
CA GLY A 823 54.88 -2.32 7.02
C GLY A 823 53.55 -3.08 6.90
N ALA A 824 53.63 -4.42 6.77
CA ALA A 824 52.50 -5.31 6.47
C ALA A 824 51.42 -5.39 7.58
N ASP A 825 51.67 -4.81 8.76
CA ASP A 825 50.77 -4.85 9.93
C ASP A 825 49.90 -3.59 10.09
N PHE A 826 49.86 -2.68 9.11
CA PHE A 826 49.16 -1.38 9.23
C PHE A 826 48.26 -0.96 8.04
N PRO A 827 47.49 -1.84 7.37
CA PRO A 827 46.40 -1.36 6.52
C PRO A 827 45.39 -0.58 7.37
N GLN A 828 44.75 0.43 6.77
CA GLN A 828 43.64 1.15 7.40
C GLN A 828 42.42 1.09 6.50
N SER A 829 41.25 1.10 7.11
CA SER A 829 39.97 1.08 6.43
C SER A 829 39.16 2.34 6.68
N VAL A 830 38.27 2.65 5.75
CA VAL A 830 37.14 3.55 5.94
C VAL A 830 35.91 2.68 6.18
N ILE A 831 35.32 2.82 7.34
CA ILE A 831 34.15 2.06 7.80
C ILE A 831 32.93 2.95 7.62
N LEU A 832 31.90 2.44 6.95
CA LEU A 832 30.62 3.12 6.77
C LEU A 832 29.63 2.59 7.81
N THR A 833 28.89 3.49 8.45
CA THR A 833 27.90 3.14 9.47
C THR A 833 26.64 3.96 9.31
N ASN A 834 25.52 3.45 9.83
CA ASN A 834 24.23 4.12 9.91
C ASN A 834 23.73 4.70 8.57
N GLY A 835 23.85 3.92 7.48
CA GLY A 835 23.36 4.31 6.15
C GLY A 835 24.38 4.99 5.24
N ALA A 836 25.63 5.20 5.69
CA ALA A 836 26.62 5.89 4.86
C ALA A 836 26.93 5.08 3.59
N GLN A 837 26.82 5.73 2.42
CA GLN A 837 27.06 5.09 1.12
C GLN A 837 28.38 5.55 0.51
N ALA A 838 29.09 4.64 -0.16
CA ALA A 838 30.35 4.94 -0.84
C ALA A 838 30.19 6.00 -1.95
N LYS A 839 29.06 5.98 -2.68
CA LYS A 839 28.79 6.93 -3.77
C LYS A 839 28.75 8.40 -3.34
N ASN A 840 28.42 8.65 -2.06
CA ASN A 840 28.28 10.00 -1.50
C ASN A 840 29.54 10.51 -0.78
N ILE A 841 30.68 9.82 -0.90
CA ILE A 841 31.95 10.20 -0.27
C ILE A 841 32.94 10.65 -1.34
N PHE A 842 33.43 11.89 -1.21
CA PHE A 842 34.33 12.50 -2.17
C PHE A 842 35.65 12.93 -1.52
N TRP A 843 36.76 12.54 -2.15
CA TRP A 843 38.12 12.92 -1.77
C TRP A 843 38.72 13.80 -2.86
N GLN A 844 38.72 15.12 -2.63
CA GLN A 844 39.33 16.11 -3.51
C GLN A 844 40.81 16.26 -3.12
N VAL A 845 41.70 15.70 -3.94
CA VAL A 845 43.14 15.58 -3.65
C VAL A 845 43.97 16.48 -4.57
N GLY A 846 44.56 17.53 -4.00
CA GLY A 846 45.28 18.55 -4.75
C GLY A 846 46.55 18.07 -5.46
N SER A 847 47.17 16.98 -5.01
CA SER A 847 48.26 16.30 -5.68
C SER A 847 47.99 14.80 -5.81
N ALA A 848 48.70 13.93 -5.07
CA ALA A 848 48.64 12.48 -5.23
C ALA A 848 48.02 11.77 -4.02
N ALA A 849 47.31 10.66 -4.27
CA ALA A 849 46.77 9.77 -3.25
C ALA A 849 47.58 8.46 -3.17
N THR A 850 47.92 8.02 -1.97
CA THR A 850 48.56 6.72 -1.70
C THR A 850 47.69 5.91 -0.75
N ILE A 851 47.18 4.77 -1.20
CA ILE A 851 46.21 3.95 -0.47
C ILE A 851 46.84 2.59 -0.13
N ASN A 852 46.97 2.31 1.16
CA ASN A 852 47.42 1.04 1.73
C ASN A 852 48.60 0.43 0.98
N ALA A 853 49.72 1.17 0.92
CA ALA A 853 50.91 0.76 0.19
C ALA A 853 51.44 -0.63 0.58
N ALA A 854 51.15 -1.12 1.79
CA ALA A 854 51.55 -2.45 2.27
C ALA A 854 50.54 -3.58 1.96
N GLY A 855 49.47 -3.31 1.21
CA GLY A 855 48.38 -4.24 0.93
C GLY A 855 47.38 -4.38 2.09
N GLY A 856 46.18 -4.89 1.80
CA GLY A 856 45.08 -5.02 2.78
C GLY A 856 44.30 -3.74 3.05
N GLY A 857 43.15 -3.87 3.72
CA GLY A 857 42.27 -2.75 4.10
C GLY A 857 41.28 -2.34 3.01
N THR A 858 40.30 -1.52 3.41
CA THR A 858 39.17 -1.12 2.55
C THR A 858 39.05 0.40 2.48
N MET A 859 39.17 0.98 1.29
CA MET A 859 38.93 2.40 1.03
C MET A 859 37.49 2.59 0.52
N LYS A 860 36.85 3.70 0.88
CA LYS A 860 35.48 4.04 0.46
C LYS A 860 35.44 5.43 -0.18
N GLY A 861 34.71 5.56 -1.29
CA GLY A 861 34.42 6.84 -1.94
C GLY A 861 35.19 7.13 -3.23
N THR A 862 34.81 8.22 -3.87
CA THR A 862 35.40 8.72 -5.12
C THR A 862 36.63 9.57 -4.83
N ILE A 863 37.80 9.09 -5.24
CA ILE A 863 39.07 9.81 -5.14
C ILE A 863 39.32 10.54 -6.46
N ILE A 864 39.41 11.87 -6.41
CA ILE A 864 39.80 12.68 -7.57
C ILE A 864 41.09 13.43 -7.25
N ALA A 865 42.18 13.01 -7.90
CA ALA A 865 43.54 13.49 -7.67
C ALA A 865 44.12 14.19 -8.91
N GLN A 866 44.91 15.24 -8.72
CA GLN A 866 45.59 15.90 -9.85
C GLN A 866 46.82 15.11 -10.34
N ASP A 867 47.64 14.62 -9.40
CA ASP A 867 48.99 14.10 -9.66
C ASP A 867 49.10 12.57 -9.44
N GLY A 868 48.00 11.84 -9.51
CA GLY A 868 47.99 10.38 -9.54
C GLY A 868 47.44 9.69 -8.31
N VAL A 869 47.13 8.41 -8.47
CA VAL A 869 46.65 7.53 -7.38
C VAL A 869 47.48 6.25 -7.39
N SER A 870 48.02 5.86 -6.24
CA SER A 870 48.76 4.60 -6.05
C SER A 870 48.07 3.75 -4.99
N ILE A 871 47.67 2.53 -5.34
CA ILE A 871 46.98 1.60 -4.45
C ILE A 871 47.81 0.33 -4.33
N SER A 872 48.24 0.02 -3.11
CA SER A 872 49.20 -1.06 -2.83
C SER A 872 50.55 -0.87 -3.54
N THR A 873 51.49 -1.79 -3.30
CA THR A 873 52.80 -1.81 -3.96
C THR A 873 53.18 -3.24 -4.36
N ALA A 874 54.04 -3.37 -5.39
CA ALA A 874 54.48 -4.66 -5.90
C ALA A 874 55.03 -5.58 -4.81
N GLY A 875 54.63 -6.84 -4.85
CA GLY A 875 55.06 -7.88 -3.90
C GLY A 875 54.13 -8.09 -2.71
N ASN A 876 53.12 -7.24 -2.52
CA ASN A 876 52.07 -7.48 -1.52
C ASN A 876 51.01 -8.43 -2.07
N VAL A 877 50.66 -9.48 -1.31
CA VAL A 877 49.65 -10.48 -1.69
C VAL A 877 48.27 -10.22 -1.10
N ASN A 878 48.19 -9.37 -0.07
CA ASN A 878 46.92 -9.01 0.56
C ASN A 878 46.17 -8.02 -0.32
N ILE A 879 44.92 -8.35 -0.65
CA ILE A 879 44.08 -7.54 -1.52
C ILE A 879 43.71 -6.22 -0.83
N VAL A 880 43.84 -5.10 -1.54
CA VAL A 880 43.23 -3.82 -1.14
C VAL A 880 41.88 -3.72 -1.83
N THR A 881 40.83 -3.38 -1.09
CA THR A 881 39.50 -3.13 -1.66
C THR A 881 39.26 -1.62 -1.72
N LEU A 882 38.76 -1.13 -2.86
CA LEU A 882 38.21 0.22 -3.00
C LEU A 882 36.76 0.10 -3.46
N ASP A 883 35.82 0.44 -2.59
CA ASP A 883 34.43 0.61 -3.00
C ASP A 883 34.22 2.10 -3.30
N GLY A 884 34.28 2.45 -4.59
CA GLY A 884 34.46 3.81 -5.04
C GLY A 884 35.27 3.88 -6.33
N ARG A 885 35.98 4.99 -6.52
CA ARG A 885 36.66 5.32 -7.79
C ARG A 885 38.05 5.91 -7.54
N ALA A 886 39.00 5.60 -8.43
CA ALA A 886 40.35 6.17 -8.41
C ALA A 886 40.60 6.97 -9.70
N LEU A 887 40.28 8.27 -9.66
CA LEU A 887 40.35 9.17 -10.80
C LEU A 887 41.55 10.10 -10.67
N SER A 888 42.49 10.00 -11.61
CA SER A 888 43.61 10.92 -11.75
C SER A 888 43.42 11.80 -12.98
N LEU A 889 43.46 13.12 -12.81
CA LEU A 889 43.23 14.07 -13.89
C LEU A 889 44.45 14.27 -14.80
N GLY A 890 45.65 14.37 -14.20
CA GLY A 890 46.88 14.74 -14.89
C GLY A 890 47.90 13.61 -15.04
N ALA A 891 47.94 12.68 -14.09
CA ALA A 891 48.99 11.65 -13.99
C ALA A 891 48.42 10.22 -13.99
N SER A 892 49.26 9.23 -13.73
CA SER A 892 48.88 7.82 -13.81
C SER A 892 48.17 7.32 -12.56
N VAL A 893 47.41 6.24 -12.73
CA VAL A 893 46.92 5.40 -11.64
C VAL A 893 47.73 4.10 -11.62
N THR A 894 48.23 3.70 -10.45
CA THR A 894 48.99 2.46 -10.26
C THR A 894 48.29 1.58 -9.23
N VAL A 895 48.03 0.32 -9.56
CA VAL A 895 47.33 -0.64 -8.69
C VAL A 895 48.07 -1.97 -8.61
N VAL A 896 47.98 -2.64 -7.45
CA VAL A 896 48.58 -3.96 -7.23
C VAL A 896 47.68 -4.82 -6.35
N ASN A 897 47.15 -5.92 -6.92
CA ASN A 897 46.25 -6.84 -6.23
C ASN A 897 45.10 -6.07 -5.56
N THR A 898 44.43 -5.25 -6.35
CA THR A 898 43.36 -4.35 -5.88
C THR A 898 42.03 -4.75 -6.49
N VAL A 899 40.99 -4.86 -5.67
CA VAL A 899 39.61 -4.98 -6.14
C VAL A 899 38.96 -3.60 -6.07
N ILE A 900 38.48 -3.09 -7.19
CA ILE A 900 37.77 -1.82 -7.28
C ILE A 900 36.32 -2.09 -7.66
N ASN A 901 35.39 -1.71 -6.80
CA ASN A 901 33.95 -1.84 -7.01
C ASN A 901 33.35 -0.46 -7.24
N VAL A 902 32.88 -0.19 -8.46
CA VAL A 902 32.18 1.06 -8.77
C VAL A 902 30.80 1.01 -8.12
N PRO A 903 30.42 2.02 -7.30
CA PRO A 903 29.08 2.08 -6.71
C PRO A 903 28.00 2.20 -7.80
N ALA A 904 26.86 1.55 -7.58
CA ALA A 904 25.66 1.83 -8.38
C ALA A 904 25.23 3.29 -8.14
N GLU A 905 25.09 4.06 -9.21
CA GLU A 905 24.60 5.44 -9.12
C GLU A 905 23.11 5.48 -8.76
#